data_AF-A0A2P6NMS0-F1
#
_entry.id   AF-A0A2P6NMS0-F1
#
_cell.length_a   1.000
_cell.length_b   1.000
_cell.length_c   1.000
_cell.angle_alpha   90.00
_cell.angle_beta   90.00
_cell.angle_gamma   90.00
#
_symmetry.space_group_name_H-M   'P 1'
#
loop_
_entity.id
_entity.type
_entity.pdbx_description
1 polymer ?
#
loop_
_entity_poly.entity_id
_entity_poly.type
_entity_poly.pdbx_seq_one_letter_code
_entity_poly.pdbx_strand_id
1 'polypeptide(L)'
;MRHFCVGRALQATHVSASIQLSNSTHRCCYTRRLLFLLLLWVTVSVADDCFFLGDCAALSWSEPKCWNCTSERLPDGDSSIIFQSLNNVSANLESLVVKEVIIRNSYLTVIGSNISSVRLSVENSFFRLINTTVVVQNSLSVDPNSIGSTLSLHDSVISSNTTILRSTHLILTGTNNTFNSTFTHLYDNGRLDIQSDLIWNGQLEISASNVTTNKTVSVVSTQLAATSWTLRNSTLRDATLTFHLPLDLINVTSDLSEGDNLHGLSFHRFTSITNSTLQPIDRCLRCDVLHSTLENLPNNSTLHLNGFIRLIPTFKNVFNPYTCEVSDSIIEGSSDLIIETYGSIFMNRVTLNTSGVKTISWSAVYFYIEDTVIDSAWTFRELEHGLVQHYMVRVRGASLLHLEGNWTLVHVRAKDITVDEINPGQHLFAGDVEIIDVDRLIIQRLRVDSDSRYLSLSNTTTYTIHEIYLEREYMSTVTPVRGGIPNMISDQLESNSECSELVRNSSISVDYNTTALYVTYLPPTPEITYGWTDGRYVYLRPSTTDFDQCYDDYLYHHDLVVDDDGQLRNSSSYRFDALPDENGCSHKRVTVYLKNKYTGIITSKGRQVDILPGNVVQNEYYPWGNYNETNFWMGALSGGDGKIRVTWNASVVPRPCGYQAEIFTFGNESVSVWEETFTLRADTVHYSECSISVPTVPTLSILYSKEGEYLRRSPYVPYAYPFFKSLLPVDLRITPDDVSLSINRATSHGNVTLWEVKGTSNVNCTCGTYRTIVQLHDTNGTLLVSHVSGYDELMVPYGRYVMYATSACVLPSDYSVGGYGRTLRREVELREEEKPFDSTKWIVFGSLGGALLLFMTFTVAIMIWMKRQQKGNYVQIQ
;
A
#
# COMPACT_ATOMS: atom_id res chain seq x y z
N MET A 1 -64.59 -2.84 7.80
CA MET A 1 -65.08 -3.90 6.88
C MET A 1 -64.48 -5.20 7.39
N ARG A 2 -65.16 -6.07 8.15
CA ARG A 2 -66.40 -6.85 7.93
C ARG A 2 -66.37 -7.82 6.73
N HIS A 3 -66.50 -9.09 7.13
CA HIS A 3 -66.96 -10.31 6.44
C HIS A 3 -65.92 -11.21 5.74
N PHE A 4 -66.07 -12.54 5.67
CA PHE A 4 -66.62 -13.65 6.49
C PHE A 4 -66.66 -14.88 5.54
N CYS A 5 -66.60 -16.09 6.11
CA CYS A 5 -67.05 -17.41 5.61
C CYS A 5 -66.12 -18.26 4.73
N VAL A 6 -66.07 -19.60 4.80
CA VAL A 6 -66.52 -20.67 5.76
C VAL A 6 -66.01 -22.03 5.19
N GLY A 7 -65.77 -23.03 6.06
CA GLY A 7 -65.79 -24.49 5.77
C GLY A 7 -64.60 -25.23 6.42
N ARG A 8 -64.62 -25.96 7.56
CA ARG A 8 -65.47 -26.99 8.24
C ARG A 8 -65.31 -28.44 7.71
N ALA A 9 -64.64 -29.30 8.50
CA ALA A 9 -65.09 -30.61 9.06
C ALA A 9 -63.88 -31.29 9.78
N LEU A 10 -63.82 -31.44 11.12
CA LEU A 10 -64.48 -32.39 12.05
C LEU A 10 -63.76 -33.75 12.20
N GLN A 11 -63.12 -33.99 13.37
CA GLN A 11 -63.62 -34.96 14.37
C GLN A 11 -62.76 -34.96 15.64
N ALA A 12 -63.39 -34.59 16.76
CA ALA A 12 -62.99 -34.92 18.12
C ALA A 12 -64.29 -35.15 18.90
N THR A 13 -64.37 -36.23 19.67
CA THR A 13 -65.39 -36.38 20.73
C THR A 13 -64.84 -37.27 21.85
N HIS A 14 -64.58 -36.64 23.00
CA HIS A 14 -64.84 -37.23 24.31
C HIS A 14 -66.36 -37.38 24.50
N VAL A 15 -66.79 -38.39 25.25
CA VAL A 15 -67.66 -38.26 26.46
C VAL A 15 -67.85 -39.65 27.10
N SER A 16 -67.72 -39.64 28.42
CA SER A 16 -68.05 -40.65 29.42
C SER A 16 -69.43 -41.31 29.30
N ALA A 17 -69.52 -42.61 29.63
CA ALA A 17 -70.77 -43.21 30.10
C ALA A 17 -70.51 -44.36 31.09
N SER A 18 -71.10 -44.19 32.27
CA SER A 18 -71.45 -45.17 33.28
C SER A 18 -72.17 -46.39 32.72
N ILE A 19 -71.85 -47.59 33.21
CA ILE A 19 -72.68 -48.79 33.02
C ILE A 19 -73.27 -49.22 34.36
N GLN A 20 -74.61 -49.21 34.38
CA GLN A 20 -75.48 -49.68 35.44
C GLN A 20 -75.44 -51.20 35.59
N LEU A 21 -75.62 -51.63 36.84
CA LEU A 21 -76.09 -52.95 37.22
C LEU A 21 -77.43 -53.28 36.56
N SER A 22 -77.54 -54.49 36.02
CA SER A 22 -78.81 -55.15 35.70
C SER A 22 -78.68 -56.64 36.05
N ASN A 23 -79.46 -57.06 37.04
CA ASN A 23 -79.70 -58.45 37.39
C ASN A 23 -80.52 -59.14 36.29
N SER A 24 -80.12 -60.33 35.84
CA SER A 24 -81.08 -61.43 35.71
C SER A 24 -80.40 -62.78 35.87
N THR A 25 -81.04 -63.59 36.70
CA THR A 25 -80.72 -64.96 37.10
C THR A 25 -80.96 -65.96 35.97
N HIS A 26 -80.05 -66.93 35.78
CA HIS A 26 -80.47 -68.32 35.58
C HIS A 26 -79.40 -69.32 36.08
N ARG A 27 -79.89 -70.24 36.92
CA ARG A 27 -79.19 -71.34 37.57
C ARG A 27 -78.82 -72.47 36.60
N CYS A 28 -77.87 -73.29 37.08
CA CYS A 28 -77.59 -74.69 36.77
C CYS A 28 -76.62 -74.98 35.62
N CYS A 29 -75.34 -75.24 35.95
CA CYS A 29 -74.81 -76.62 35.98
C CYS A 29 -73.29 -76.68 36.30
N TYR A 30 -72.98 -77.46 37.34
CA TYR A 30 -71.83 -78.37 37.47
C TYR A 30 -70.38 -77.83 37.56
N THR A 31 -69.99 -77.48 38.78
CA THR A 31 -68.98 -78.19 39.60
C THR A 31 -67.78 -78.86 38.91
N ARG A 32 -67.05 -78.17 38.01
CA ARG A 32 -65.71 -78.63 37.57
C ARG A 32 -64.69 -77.53 37.24
N ARG A 33 -65.05 -76.25 37.33
CA ARG A 33 -64.13 -75.12 37.05
C ARG A 33 -63.56 -74.42 38.30
N LEU A 34 -64.04 -74.73 39.50
CA LEU A 34 -63.57 -74.07 40.72
C LEU A 34 -62.20 -74.58 41.21
N LEU A 35 -61.85 -75.83 40.92
CA LEU A 35 -60.57 -76.41 41.34
C LEU A 35 -59.38 -75.90 40.49
N PHE A 36 -59.64 -75.51 39.23
CA PHE A 36 -58.61 -74.96 38.33
C PHE A 36 -58.30 -73.49 38.64
N LEU A 37 -59.25 -72.74 39.21
CA LEU A 37 -59.04 -71.36 39.67
C LEU A 37 -58.42 -71.28 41.08
N LEU A 38 -58.64 -72.28 41.93
CA LEU A 38 -58.01 -72.38 43.26
C LEU A 38 -56.56 -72.91 43.20
N LEU A 39 -56.23 -73.77 42.24
CA LEU A 39 -54.83 -74.21 42.02
C LEU A 39 -53.96 -73.16 41.31
N LEU A 40 -54.56 -72.18 40.63
CA LEU A 40 -53.85 -71.04 40.04
C LEU A 40 -53.54 -69.91 41.05
N TRP A 41 -54.03 -70.02 42.29
CA TRP A 41 -53.80 -69.05 43.36
C TRP A 41 -52.67 -69.45 44.34
N VAL A 42 -52.00 -70.60 44.13
CA VAL A 42 -50.95 -71.11 45.06
C VAL A 42 -49.53 -71.03 44.47
N THR A 43 -49.32 -70.38 43.33
CA THR A 43 -47.95 -70.07 42.85
C THR A 43 -47.83 -68.63 42.36
N VAL A 44 -48.38 -67.68 43.12
CA VAL A 44 -47.88 -66.30 43.04
C VAL A 44 -46.76 -66.22 44.06
N SER A 45 -45.51 -66.39 43.60
CA SER A 45 -44.33 -65.97 44.37
C SER A 45 -44.53 -64.49 44.69
N VAL A 46 -44.86 -64.20 45.95
CA VAL A 46 -44.88 -62.83 46.46
C VAL A 46 -43.41 -62.43 46.49
N ALA A 47 -43.04 -61.41 45.70
CA ALA A 47 -41.67 -60.90 45.71
C ALA A 47 -41.32 -60.50 47.15
N ASP A 48 -40.20 -61.02 47.66
CA ASP A 48 -39.75 -60.72 49.00
C ASP A 48 -39.06 -59.36 49.00
N ASP A 49 -39.70 -58.34 49.57
CA ASP A 49 -39.15 -57.00 49.66
C ASP A 49 -38.23 -56.91 50.89
N CYS A 50 -36.96 -56.61 50.64
CA CYS A 50 -35.88 -56.52 51.63
C CYS A 50 -35.38 -55.09 51.77
N PHE A 51 -35.57 -54.46 52.93
CA PHE A 51 -35.05 -53.12 53.22
C PHE A 51 -33.67 -53.18 53.86
N PHE A 52 -32.72 -52.39 53.34
CA PHE A 52 -31.38 -52.28 53.94
C PHE A 52 -31.40 -51.33 55.15
N LEU A 53 -30.84 -51.78 56.28
CA LEU A 53 -30.75 -50.99 57.51
C LEU A 53 -29.44 -50.20 57.55
N GLY A 54 -29.54 -48.86 57.62
CA GLY A 54 -28.40 -47.93 57.48
C GLY A 54 -27.28 -48.06 58.53
N ASP A 55 -27.55 -48.71 59.67
CA ASP A 55 -26.57 -48.94 60.74
C ASP A 55 -25.48 -49.97 60.36
N CYS A 56 -25.59 -50.61 59.19
CA CYS A 56 -24.65 -51.61 58.68
C CYS A 56 -23.46 -51.06 57.88
N ALA A 57 -23.11 -49.77 58.06
CA ALA A 57 -22.10 -49.05 57.27
C ALA A 57 -20.64 -49.59 57.32
N ALA A 58 -20.37 -50.69 58.05
CA ALA A 58 -19.05 -51.32 58.15
C ALA A 58 -19.09 -52.86 58.06
N LEU A 59 -20.23 -53.47 57.76
CA LEU A 59 -20.45 -54.92 57.84
C LEU A 59 -20.71 -55.53 56.45
N SER A 60 -20.31 -56.81 56.28
CA SER A 60 -20.56 -57.59 55.06
C SER A 60 -22.06 -57.87 54.91
N TRP A 61 -22.57 -57.80 53.68
CA TRP A 61 -23.98 -58.04 53.29
C TRP A 61 -24.56 -59.38 53.78
N SER A 62 -23.68 -60.34 54.13
CA SER A 62 -24.02 -61.65 54.67
C SER A 62 -24.67 -61.61 56.06
N GLU A 63 -24.64 -60.47 56.76
CA GLU A 63 -25.24 -60.36 58.08
C GLU A 63 -26.78 -60.20 58.03
N PRO A 64 -27.55 -61.13 58.64
CA PRO A 64 -29.02 -61.07 58.63
C PRO A 64 -29.58 -59.80 59.28
N LYS A 65 -28.81 -59.17 60.17
CA LYS A 65 -29.18 -57.93 60.87
C LYS A 65 -29.21 -56.71 59.98
N CYS A 66 -28.65 -56.78 58.77
CA CYS A 66 -28.62 -55.67 57.83
C CYS A 66 -29.85 -55.60 56.93
N TRP A 67 -30.72 -56.61 57.00
CA TRP A 67 -31.87 -56.76 56.13
C TRP A 67 -33.15 -56.87 56.95
N ASN A 68 -34.16 -56.10 56.56
CA ASN A 68 -35.54 -56.29 57.01
C ASN A 68 -36.36 -56.81 55.83
N CYS A 69 -36.36 -58.14 55.65
CA CYS A 69 -37.06 -58.84 54.58
C CYS A 69 -38.42 -59.36 55.07
N THR A 70 -39.44 -59.30 54.21
CA THR A 70 -40.77 -59.82 54.52
C THR A 70 -40.81 -61.34 54.79
N SER A 71 -39.84 -62.09 54.25
CA SER A 71 -39.71 -63.54 54.45
C SER A 71 -38.81 -63.96 55.61
N GLU A 72 -38.18 -63.00 56.32
CA GLU A 72 -37.13 -63.21 57.33
C GLU A 72 -35.89 -63.99 56.81
N ARG A 73 -35.73 -64.14 55.48
CA ARG A 73 -34.55 -64.74 54.85
C ARG A 73 -33.59 -63.67 54.36
N LEU A 74 -32.35 -64.08 54.10
CA LEU A 74 -31.41 -63.24 53.37
C LEU A 74 -31.90 -63.03 51.93
N PRO A 75 -31.59 -61.89 51.29
CA PRO A 75 -31.99 -61.64 49.92
C PRO A 75 -31.45 -62.71 48.96
N ASP A 76 -32.30 -63.19 48.07
CA ASP A 76 -31.95 -64.15 47.02
C ASP A 76 -32.39 -63.65 45.63
N GLY A 77 -32.27 -64.51 44.61
CA GLY A 77 -32.57 -64.18 43.23
C GLY A 77 -34.02 -63.75 42.95
N ASP A 78 -34.96 -64.04 43.85
CA ASP A 78 -36.37 -63.65 43.73
C ASP A 78 -36.71 -62.40 44.57
N SER A 79 -35.80 -61.94 45.44
CA SER A 79 -35.98 -60.78 46.31
C SER A 79 -35.88 -59.43 45.56
N SER A 80 -36.60 -58.44 46.07
CA SER A 80 -36.47 -57.03 45.69
C SER A 80 -35.79 -56.28 46.83
N ILE A 81 -34.63 -55.68 46.58
CA ILE A 81 -33.90 -54.90 47.58
C ILE A 81 -34.24 -53.41 47.48
N ILE A 82 -34.53 -52.80 48.63
CA ILE A 82 -34.88 -51.38 48.74
C ILE A 82 -33.90 -50.68 49.68
N PHE A 83 -33.10 -49.77 49.13
CA PHE A 83 -32.30 -48.80 49.87
C PHE A 83 -33.10 -47.50 49.98
N GLN A 84 -33.53 -47.14 51.20
CA GLN A 84 -34.40 -45.99 51.42
C GLN A 84 -33.92 -45.11 52.56
N SER A 85 -33.93 -43.79 52.35
CA SER A 85 -33.64 -42.79 53.38
C SER A 85 -32.28 -42.96 54.05
N LEU A 86 -31.28 -43.45 53.31
CA LEU A 86 -29.92 -43.65 53.81
C LEU A 86 -29.12 -42.36 53.73
N ASN A 87 -28.46 -41.99 54.84
CA ASN A 87 -27.63 -40.78 54.91
C ASN A 87 -26.15 -41.14 54.90
N ASN A 88 -25.50 -40.95 53.76
CA ASN A 88 -24.06 -41.11 53.54
C ASN A 88 -23.51 -42.49 53.97
N VAL A 89 -24.16 -43.54 53.49
CA VAL A 89 -23.78 -44.93 53.80
C VAL A 89 -22.79 -45.44 52.76
N SER A 90 -21.72 -46.09 53.21
CA SER A 90 -20.81 -46.86 52.37
C SER A 90 -21.00 -48.35 52.64
N ALA A 91 -21.12 -49.16 51.60
CA ALA A 91 -21.36 -50.59 51.72
C ALA A 91 -20.47 -51.40 50.75
N ASN A 92 -20.02 -52.57 51.20
CA ASN A 92 -19.46 -53.60 50.32
C ASN A 92 -20.45 -54.77 50.27
N LEU A 93 -21.08 -54.94 49.11
CA LEU A 93 -22.11 -55.93 48.86
C LEU A 93 -21.55 -57.25 48.29
N GLU A 94 -20.22 -57.38 48.17
CA GLU A 94 -19.51 -58.53 47.60
C GLU A 94 -20.15 -59.05 46.31
N SER A 95 -20.94 -60.13 46.33
CA SER A 95 -21.65 -60.66 45.17
C SER A 95 -23.15 -60.74 45.47
N LEU A 96 -23.91 -59.81 44.92
CA LEU A 96 -25.35 -59.68 45.11
C LEU A 96 -26.09 -60.12 43.84
N VAL A 97 -27.01 -61.08 43.94
CA VAL A 97 -27.85 -61.52 42.81
C VAL A 97 -29.31 -61.49 43.24
N VAL A 98 -30.09 -60.55 42.69
CA VAL A 98 -31.48 -60.30 43.11
C VAL A 98 -32.39 -60.01 41.92
N LYS A 99 -33.70 -59.97 42.15
CA LYS A 99 -34.66 -59.61 41.10
C LYS A 99 -34.62 -58.11 40.81
N GLU A 100 -34.75 -57.27 41.84
CA GLU A 100 -34.86 -55.82 41.68
C GLU A 100 -34.05 -55.08 42.75
N VAL A 101 -33.44 -53.96 42.36
CA VAL A 101 -32.75 -53.03 43.28
C VAL A 101 -33.39 -51.66 43.15
N ILE A 102 -33.89 -51.10 44.24
CA ILE A 102 -34.54 -49.79 44.29
C ILE A 102 -33.78 -48.91 45.28
N ILE A 103 -33.25 -47.79 44.82
CA ILE A 103 -32.56 -46.79 45.65
C ILE A 103 -33.42 -45.53 45.63
N ARG A 104 -33.94 -45.11 46.79
CA ARG A 104 -34.81 -43.93 46.86
C ARG A 104 -34.47 -43.02 48.04
N ASN A 105 -34.45 -41.70 47.82
CA ASN A 105 -34.14 -40.68 48.82
C ASN A 105 -32.87 -41.01 49.65
N SER A 106 -31.81 -41.50 49.01
CA SER A 106 -30.63 -42.06 49.68
C SER A 106 -29.32 -41.50 49.16
N TYR A 107 -28.29 -41.47 50.00
CA TYR A 107 -26.89 -41.24 49.63
C TYR A 107 -26.10 -42.52 49.93
N LEU A 108 -25.83 -43.30 48.89
CA LEU A 108 -25.24 -44.64 48.97
C LEU A 108 -23.96 -44.71 48.14
N THR A 109 -22.88 -45.19 48.76
CA THR A 109 -21.63 -45.54 48.07
C THR A 109 -21.41 -47.05 48.15
N VAL A 110 -21.28 -47.71 47.01
CA VAL A 110 -20.95 -49.14 46.92
C VAL A 110 -19.50 -49.30 46.48
N ILE A 111 -18.76 -50.12 47.21
CA ILE A 111 -17.31 -50.28 47.03
C ILE A 111 -16.97 -51.75 46.82
N GLY A 112 -16.21 -52.05 45.76
CA GLY A 112 -15.62 -53.38 45.53
C GLY A 112 -16.63 -54.52 45.35
N SER A 113 -17.82 -54.23 44.83
CA SER A 113 -18.93 -55.19 44.75
C SER A 113 -19.24 -55.65 43.31
N ASN A 114 -20.01 -56.73 43.19
CA ASN A 114 -20.57 -57.28 41.97
C ASN A 114 -22.09 -57.47 42.17
N ILE A 115 -22.89 -56.63 41.54
CA ILE A 115 -24.34 -56.62 41.66
C ILE A 115 -24.94 -57.13 40.36
N SER A 116 -25.78 -58.16 40.42
CA SER A 116 -26.59 -58.64 39.31
C SER A 116 -28.07 -58.48 39.68
N SER A 117 -28.83 -57.79 38.84
CA SER A 117 -30.28 -57.68 38.99
C SER A 117 -31.04 -57.80 37.68
N VAL A 118 -32.35 -58.05 37.75
CA VAL A 118 -33.21 -57.91 36.56
C VAL A 118 -33.49 -56.43 36.29
N ARG A 119 -33.73 -55.64 37.34
CA ARG A 119 -34.00 -54.19 37.26
C ARG A 119 -33.23 -53.43 38.34
N LEU A 120 -32.82 -52.20 38.02
CA LEU A 120 -32.27 -51.26 38.98
C LEU A 120 -32.92 -49.88 38.79
N SER A 121 -33.48 -49.31 39.85
CA SER A 121 -34.05 -47.97 39.86
C SER A 121 -33.39 -47.08 40.92
N VAL A 122 -33.11 -45.82 40.55
CA VAL A 122 -32.56 -44.80 41.45
C VAL A 122 -33.46 -43.57 41.39
N GLU A 123 -34.00 -43.13 42.51
CA GLU A 123 -34.96 -42.03 42.58
C GLU A 123 -34.56 -41.03 43.68
N ASN A 124 -34.46 -39.76 43.33
CA ASN A 124 -34.06 -38.65 44.22
C ASN A 124 -32.87 -39.02 45.14
N SER A 125 -31.82 -39.63 44.57
CA SER A 125 -30.72 -40.25 45.32
C SER A 125 -29.36 -39.92 44.73
N PHE A 126 -28.33 -39.96 45.58
CA PHE A 126 -26.94 -39.98 45.17
C PHE A 126 -26.42 -41.41 45.29
N PHE A 127 -26.12 -42.03 44.15
CA PHE A 127 -25.62 -43.39 44.08
C PHE A 127 -24.21 -43.41 43.48
N ARG A 128 -23.23 -43.82 44.28
CA ARG A 128 -21.82 -43.85 43.89
C ARG A 128 -21.28 -45.27 43.85
N LEU A 129 -20.59 -45.61 42.78
CA LEU A 129 -19.92 -46.89 42.55
C LEU A 129 -18.41 -46.67 42.54
N ILE A 130 -17.68 -47.44 43.34
CA ILE A 130 -16.21 -47.42 43.39
C ILE A 130 -15.70 -48.84 43.19
N ASN A 131 -14.88 -49.08 42.17
CA ASN A 131 -14.38 -50.43 41.82
C ASN A 131 -15.48 -51.50 41.81
N THR A 132 -16.67 -51.14 41.32
CA THR A 132 -17.88 -51.98 41.42
C THR A 132 -18.38 -52.36 40.03
N THR A 133 -18.84 -53.60 39.89
CA THR A 133 -19.51 -54.10 38.69
C THR A 133 -21.01 -54.23 38.94
N VAL A 134 -21.83 -53.68 38.05
CA VAL A 134 -23.29 -53.79 38.10
C VAL A 134 -23.79 -54.35 36.77
N VAL A 135 -24.57 -55.42 36.83
CA VAL A 135 -25.18 -56.10 35.67
C VAL A 135 -26.69 -56.09 35.85
N VAL A 136 -27.41 -55.40 34.97
CA VAL A 136 -28.87 -55.28 34.98
C VAL A 136 -29.43 -55.96 33.73
N GLN A 137 -30.13 -57.08 33.88
CA GLN A 137 -30.54 -57.90 32.73
C GLN A 137 -31.54 -57.18 31.82
N ASN A 138 -32.46 -56.39 32.39
CA ASN A 138 -33.51 -55.71 31.61
C ASN A 138 -33.33 -54.19 31.55
N SER A 139 -33.48 -53.48 32.67
CA SER A 139 -33.57 -52.02 32.65
C SER A 139 -32.95 -51.35 33.87
N LEU A 140 -32.06 -50.39 33.59
CA LEU A 140 -31.53 -49.41 34.55
C LEU A 140 -32.29 -48.09 34.37
N SER A 141 -32.96 -47.59 35.40
CA SER A 141 -33.67 -46.31 35.37
C SER A 141 -33.23 -45.38 36.48
N VAL A 142 -32.78 -44.17 36.15
CA VAL A 142 -32.47 -43.12 37.13
C VAL A 142 -33.43 -41.96 36.93
N ASP A 143 -34.10 -41.58 38.01
CA ASP A 143 -35.10 -40.52 38.10
C ASP A 143 -36.30 -40.62 37.13
N PRO A 144 -36.93 -41.79 36.91
CA PRO A 144 -38.11 -41.87 36.05
C PRO A 144 -39.26 -40.95 36.51
N ASN A 145 -39.37 -40.70 37.83
CA ASN A 145 -40.49 -40.00 38.48
C ASN A 145 -40.06 -38.81 39.39
N SER A 146 -38.78 -38.46 39.43
CA SER A 146 -38.20 -37.41 40.31
C SER A 146 -37.19 -36.55 39.55
N ILE A 147 -36.60 -35.54 40.21
CA ILE A 147 -35.63 -34.62 39.60
C ILE A 147 -34.38 -34.56 40.49
N GLY A 148 -33.19 -34.74 39.91
CA GLY A 148 -31.91 -34.40 40.54
C GLY A 148 -31.07 -35.56 41.11
N SER A 149 -31.34 -36.82 40.76
CA SER A 149 -30.51 -37.97 41.13
C SER A 149 -29.14 -37.88 40.48
N THR A 150 -28.14 -38.35 41.21
CA THR A 150 -26.75 -38.42 40.76
C THR A 150 -26.30 -39.87 40.74
N LEU A 151 -25.77 -40.32 39.60
CA LEU A 151 -25.09 -41.60 39.45
C LEU A 151 -23.60 -41.32 39.23
N SER A 152 -22.74 -41.72 40.16
CA SER A 152 -21.30 -41.51 40.09
C SER A 152 -20.56 -42.83 39.94
N LEU A 153 -19.70 -42.95 38.93
CA LEU A 153 -18.83 -44.08 38.72
C LEU A 153 -17.37 -43.67 38.94
N HIS A 154 -16.64 -44.52 39.66
CA HIS A 154 -15.21 -44.43 39.87
C HIS A 154 -14.58 -45.79 39.60
N ASP A 155 -13.83 -45.91 38.51
CA ASP A 155 -13.20 -47.16 38.07
C ASP A 155 -14.18 -48.36 38.08
N SER A 156 -15.40 -48.14 37.58
CA SER A 156 -16.52 -49.08 37.71
C SER A 156 -17.11 -49.50 36.36
N VAL A 157 -17.86 -50.61 36.38
CA VAL A 157 -18.49 -51.20 35.20
C VAL A 157 -19.99 -51.28 35.40
N ILE A 158 -20.77 -50.70 34.49
CA ILE A 158 -22.23 -50.90 34.42
C ILE A 158 -22.54 -51.64 33.12
N SER A 159 -23.35 -52.68 33.21
CA SER A 159 -23.91 -53.39 32.06
C SER A 159 -25.42 -53.47 32.21
N SER A 160 -26.17 -52.96 31.22
CA SER A 160 -27.63 -53.03 31.17
C SER A 160 -28.09 -53.45 29.77
N ASN A 161 -29.34 -53.88 29.61
CA ASN A 161 -29.93 -53.97 28.27
C ASN A 161 -30.44 -52.60 27.83
N THR A 162 -31.34 -51.98 28.60
CA THR A 162 -31.79 -50.60 28.38
C THR A 162 -31.47 -49.70 29.57
N THR A 163 -31.10 -48.45 29.31
CA THR A 163 -30.81 -47.47 30.35
C THR A 163 -31.57 -46.17 30.09
N ILE A 164 -32.31 -45.69 31.09
CA ILE A 164 -33.09 -44.45 31.03
C ILE A 164 -32.60 -43.52 32.15
N LEU A 165 -32.03 -42.38 31.78
CA LEU A 165 -31.47 -41.38 32.70
C LEU A 165 -32.21 -40.06 32.49
N ARG A 166 -33.25 -39.81 33.30
CA ARG A 166 -34.04 -38.58 33.19
C ARG A 166 -33.54 -37.56 34.21
N SER A 167 -33.29 -36.32 33.79
CA SER A 167 -32.81 -35.24 34.67
C SER A 167 -31.65 -35.65 35.59
N THR A 168 -30.84 -36.61 35.14
CA THR A 168 -29.83 -37.30 35.95
C THR A 168 -28.49 -36.62 35.79
N HIS A 169 -27.73 -36.52 36.89
CA HIS A 169 -26.31 -36.15 36.86
C HIS A 169 -25.44 -37.41 36.86
N LEU A 170 -24.90 -37.79 35.71
CA LEU A 170 -23.97 -38.91 35.55
C LEU A 170 -22.53 -38.38 35.66
N ILE A 171 -21.76 -38.86 36.64
CA ILE A 171 -20.38 -38.41 36.88
C ILE A 171 -19.43 -39.59 36.72
N LEU A 172 -18.48 -39.50 35.80
CA LEU A 172 -17.49 -40.53 35.50
C LEU A 172 -16.10 -40.05 35.94
N THR A 173 -15.50 -40.70 36.92
CA THR A 173 -14.22 -40.30 37.54
C THR A 173 -13.25 -41.49 37.66
N GLY A 174 -12.01 -41.22 38.07
CA GLY A 174 -10.97 -42.25 38.22
C GLY A 174 -10.08 -42.34 36.99
N THR A 175 -9.67 -43.56 36.64
CA THR A 175 -8.83 -43.88 35.49
C THR A 175 -9.66 -44.31 34.28
N ASN A 176 -10.53 -45.31 34.41
CA ASN A 176 -11.30 -45.86 33.29
C ASN A 176 -12.65 -46.42 33.78
N ASN A 177 -13.75 -46.00 33.14
CA ASN A 177 -15.08 -46.55 33.40
C ASN A 177 -15.61 -47.29 32.17
N THR A 178 -16.38 -48.36 32.39
CA THR A 178 -17.04 -49.09 31.29
C THR A 178 -18.55 -49.03 31.43
N PHE A 179 -19.24 -48.63 30.36
CA PHE A 179 -20.69 -48.59 30.30
C PHE A 179 -21.17 -49.42 29.10
N ASN A 180 -21.83 -50.54 29.38
CA ASN A 180 -22.41 -51.42 28.39
C ASN A 180 -23.94 -51.28 28.44
N SER A 181 -24.57 -50.85 27.35
CA SER A 181 -26.02 -50.82 27.23
C SER A 181 -26.38 -51.06 25.77
N THR A 182 -27.46 -51.75 25.43
CA THR A 182 -27.87 -51.77 24.01
C THR A 182 -28.32 -50.37 23.58
N PHE A 183 -29.07 -49.71 24.45
CA PHE A 183 -29.56 -48.35 24.28
C PHE A 183 -29.56 -47.60 25.62
N THR A 184 -29.08 -46.36 25.63
CA THR A 184 -29.15 -45.45 26.76
C THR A 184 -29.70 -44.11 26.31
N HIS A 185 -30.63 -43.55 27.08
CA HIS A 185 -31.19 -42.22 26.82
C HIS A 185 -30.99 -41.31 28.04
N LEU A 186 -30.27 -40.20 27.85
CA LEU A 186 -30.11 -39.11 28.81
C LEU A 186 -30.92 -37.90 28.34
N TYR A 187 -31.92 -37.46 29.10
CA TYR A 187 -32.83 -36.40 28.66
C TYR A 187 -33.44 -35.57 29.81
N ASP A 188 -34.20 -34.53 29.45
CA ASP A 188 -34.86 -33.59 30.37
C ASP A 188 -33.86 -32.89 31.32
N ASN A 189 -32.93 -32.10 30.79
CA ASN A 189 -31.90 -31.40 31.57
C ASN A 189 -30.95 -32.35 32.33
N GLY A 190 -30.59 -33.47 31.72
CA GLY A 190 -29.53 -34.35 32.21
C GLY A 190 -28.16 -33.69 32.14
N ARG A 191 -27.21 -34.21 32.93
CA ARG A 191 -25.81 -33.77 32.93
C ARG A 191 -24.88 -34.97 32.90
N LEU A 192 -23.94 -35.00 31.96
CA LEU A 192 -22.89 -36.02 31.85
C LEU A 192 -21.51 -35.39 32.05
N ASP A 193 -20.86 -35.71 33.17
CA ASP A 193 -19.53 -35.22 33.50
C ASP A 193 -18.50 -36.31 33.26
N ILE A 194 -17.65 -36.12 32.24
CA ILE A 194 -16.60 -37.08 31.86
C ILE A 194 -15.27 -36.55 32.41
N GLN A 195 -14.75 -37.23 33.42
CA GLN A 195 -13.48 -36.92 34.08
C GLN A 195 -12.53 -38.13 34.12
N SER A 196 -12.78 -39.14 33.29
CA SER A 196 -11.95 -40.33 33.11
C SER A 196 -12.04 -40.79 31.66
N ASP A 197 -11.17 -41.71 31.26
CA ASP A 197 -11.41 -42.45 30.03
C ASP A 197 -12.68 -43.30 30.18
N LEU A 198 -13.37 -43.49 29.06
CA LEU A 198 -14.67 -44.14 29.00
C LEU A 198 -14.70 -45.17 27.88
N ILE A 199 -14.98 -46.41 28.23
CA ILE A 199 -15.38 -47.44 27.26
C ILE A 199 -16.90 -47.47 27.23
N TRP A 200 -17.49 -46.98 26.14
CA TRP A 200 -18.92 -47.03 25.91
C TRP A 200 -19.25 -48.06 24.84
N ASN A 201 -20.14 -48.99 25.17
CA ASN A 201 -20.61 -50.03 24.26
C ASN A 201 -22.14 -49.92 24.17
N GLY A 202 -22.65 -49.54 22.99
CA GLY A 202 -24.09 -49.28 22.83
C GLY A 202 -24.47 -48.00 22.11
N GLN A 203 -25.77 -47.81 21.89
CA GLN A 203 -26.31 -46.53 21.46
C GLN A 203 -26.50 -45.59 22.66
N LEU A 204 -26.03 -44.35 22.57
CA LEU A 204 -26.30 -43.30 23.54
C LEU A 204 -27.00 -42.14 22.86
N GLU A 205 -28.22 -41.83 23.29
CA GLU A 205 -28.92 -40.61 22.91
C GLU A 205 -28.90 -39.62 24.08
N ILE A 206 -28.37 -38.43 23.84
CA ILE A 206 -28.37 -37.31 24.78
C ILE A 206 -29.23 -36.21 24.19
N SER A 207 -30.26 -35.78 24.92
CA SER A 207 -31.19 -34.75 24.44
C SER A 207 -31.46 -33.67 25.50
N ALA A 208 -31.45 -32.40 25.09
CA ALA A 208 -31.71 -31.27 26.01
C ALA A 208 -30.87 -31.36 27.31
N SER A 209 -29.58 -31.66 27.18
CA SER A 209 -28.70 -32.01 28.30
C SER A 209 -27.31 -31.40 28.12
N ASN A 210 -26.51 -31.41 29.19
CA ASN A 210 -25.16 -30.86 29.18
C ASN A 210 -24.12 -31.98 29.32
N VAL A 211 -23.09 -31.94 28.49
CA VAL A 211 -21.89 -32.78 28.65
C VAL A 211 -20.75 -31.87 29.07
N THR A 212 -20.09 -32.16 30.18
CA THR A 212 -18.98 -31.34 30.68
C THR A 212 -17.73 -32.18 30.90
N THR A 213 -16.55 -31.57 30.73
CA THR A 213 -15.28 -32.19 31.08
C THR A 213 -14.45 -31.28 31.98
N ASN A 214 -13.67 -31.86 32.89
CA ASN A 214 -12.89 -31.12 33.91
C ASN A 214 -11.41 -31.55 33.92
N LYS A 215 -10.90 -32.10 32.80
CA LYS A 215 -9.52 -32.60 32.67
C LYS A 215 -8.87 -32.12 31.37
N THR A 216 -7.56 -32.31 31.26
CA THR A 216 -6.73 -31.87 30.14
C THR A 216 -7.10 -32.52 28.80
N VAL A 217 -7.44 -33.82 28.76
CA VAL A 217 -8.08 -34.56 27.63
C VAL A 217 -8.72 -35.85 28.18
N SER A 218 -9.94 -36.24 27.77
CA SER A 218 -10.53 -37.57 28.06
C SER A 218 -10.89 -38.33 26.78
N VAL A 219 -10.66 -39.65 26.76
CA VAL A 219 -10.93 -40.49 25.59
C VAL A 219 -12.21 -41.29 25.77
N VAL A 220 -13.14 -41.16 24.81
CA VAL A 220 -14.33 -42.00 24.70
C VAL A 220 -14.09 -43.03 23.61
N SER A 221 -14.05 -44.30 23.99
CA SER A 221 -13.74 -45.43 23.12
C SER A 221 -14.85 -46.47 23.14
N THR A 222 -14.80 -47.40 22.18
CA THR A 222 -15.74 -48.51 22.11
C THR A 222 -15.04 -49.79 21.68
N GLN A 223 -15.57 -50.93 22.12
CA GLN A 223 -15.14 -52.26 21.69
C GLN A 223 -16.13 -52.90 20.70
N LEU A 224 -17.29 -52.27 20.47
CA LEU A 224 -18.34 -52.76 19.57
C LEU A 224 -18.49 -51.88 18.34
N ALA A 225 -18.60 -52.52 17.17
CA ALA A 225 -18.75 -51.80 15.90
C ALA A 225 -20.11 -51.08 15.75
N ALA A 226 -21.15 -51.54 16.44
CA ALA A 226 -22.51 -50.98 16.37
C ALA A 226 -22.76 -49.82 17.37
N THR A 227 -21.74 -49.40 18.12
CA THR A 227 -21.84 -48.26 19.05
C THR A 227 -21.96 -46.95 18.29
N SER A 228 -22.86 -46.06 18.73
CA SER A 228 -22.98 -44.71 18.22
C SER A 228 -23.51 -43.76 19.29
N TRP A 229 -23.08 -42.51 19.25
CA TRP A 229 -23.58 -41.46 20.11
C TRP A 229 -24.37 -40.44 19.30
N THR A 230 -25.50 -39.98 19.81
CA THR A 230 -26.31 -38.92 19.22
C THR A 230 -26.60 -37.86 20.27
N LEU A 231 -26.09 -36.65 20.06
CA LEU A 231 -26.35 -35.49 20.90
C LEU A 231 -27.31 -34.56 20.16
N ARG A 232 -28.45 -34.25 20.79
CA ARG A 232 -29.51 -33.43 20.21
C ARG A 232 -29.86 -32.27 21.13
N ASN A 233 -29.93 -31.05 20.62
CA ASN A 233 -30.32 -29.86 21.39
C ASN A 233 -29.53 -29.75 22.71
N SER A 234 -28.23 -30.07 22.68
CA SER A 234 -27.42 -30.30 23.88
C SER A 234 -26.20 -29.38 23.87
N THR A 235 -25.59 -29.16 25.03
CA THR A 235 -24.38 -28.33 25.13
C THR A 235 -23.16 -29.15 25.54
N LEU A 236 -22.03 -28.91 24.87
CA LEU A 236 -20.70 -29.44 25.24
C LEU A 236 -19.93 -28.31 25.93
N ARG A 237 -19.67 -28.40 27.23
CA ARG A 237 -18.96 -27.36 27.98
C ARG A 237 -17.56 -27.81 28.37
N ASP A 238 -16.59 -26.92 28.22
CA ASP A 238 -15.20 -27.13 28.64
C ASP A 238 -14.65 -28.45 28.08
N ALA A 239 -15.04 -28.80 26.84
CA ALA A 239 -14.95 -30.15 26.34
C ALA A 239 -13.62 -30.43 25.63
N THR A 240 -12.72 -31.18 26.27
CA THR A 240 -11.49 -31.70 25.63
C THR A 240 -11.64 -33.20 25.39
N LEU A 241 -12.46 -33.56 24.39
CA LEU A 241 -12.88 -34.94 24.14
C LEU A 241 -12.31 -35.51 22.85
N THR A 242 -11.80 -36.73 22.95
CA THR A 242 -11.42 -37.56 21.80
C THR A 242 -12.41 -38.71 21.65
N PHE A 243 -13.12 -38.75 20.52
CA PHE A 243 -14.10 -39.79 20.21
C PHE A 243 -13.52 -40.82 19.24
N HIS A 244 -13.41 -42.07 19.71
CA HIS A 244 -13.08 -43.26 18.92
C HIS A 244 -14.33 -44.06 18.52
N LEU A 245 -15.48 -43.39 18.41
CA LEU A 245 -16.77 -43.96 18.03
C LEU A 245 -17.54 -43.01 17.09
N PRO A 246 -18.48 -43.52 16.26
CA PRO A 246 -19.36 -42.69 15.45
C PRO A 246 -20.23 -41.75 16.28
N LEU A 247 -20.39 -40.51 15.82
CA LEU A 247 -21.06 -39.44 16.57
C LEU A 247 -21.97 -38.60 15.66
N ASP A 248 -23.20 -38.34 16.09
CA ASP A 248 -24.12 -37.41 15.47
C ASP A 248 -24.38 -36.23 16.40
N LEU A 249 -24.05 -35.02 15.95
CA LEU A 249 -24.28 -33.75 16.64
C LEU A 249 -25.38 -32.98 15.93
N ILE A 250 -26.51 -32.75 16.60
CA ILE A 250 -27.68 -32.09 16.01
C ILE A 250 -28.14 -30.95 16.92
N ASN A 251 -28.06 -29.71 16.44
CA ASN A 251 -28.33 -28.52 17.26
C ASN A 251 -27.48 -28.51 18.55
N VAL A 252 -26.19 -28.79 18.42
CA VAL A 252 -25.25 -28.81 19.55
C VAL A 252 -24.49 -27.49 19.60
N THR A 253 -24.37 -26.91 20.78
CA THR A 253 -23.49 -25.76 21.02
C THR A 253 -22.33 -26.20 21.89
N SER A 254 -21.12 -25.74 21.61
CA SER A 254 -19.97 -25.97 22.50
C SER A 254 -19.23 -24.70 22.83
N ASP A 255 -18.80 -24.59 24.09
CA ASP A 255 -18.07 -23.44 24.61
C ASP A 255 -16.73 -23.89 25.23
N LEU A 256 -15.65 -23.15 24.96
CA LEU A 256 -14.34 -23.29 25.63
C LEU A 256 -14.29 -22.42 26.89
N SER A 257 -13.78 -22.96 28.01
CA SER A 257 -13.44 -22.14 29.18
C SER A 257 -12.31 -21.15 28.83
N GLU A 258 -12.43 -19.90 29.28
CA GLU A 258 -11.36 -18.89 29.22
C GLU A 258 -10.10 -19.38 29.98
N GLY A 259 -9.18 -20.04 29.26
CA GLY A 259 -7.91 -20.53 29.79
C GLY A 259 -7.04 -21.17 28.70
N ASP A 260 -5.72 -20.97 28.77
CA ASP A 260 -4.67 -21.22 27.76
C ASP A 260 -4.51 -22.66 27.20
N ASN A 261 -5.50 -23.55 27.30
CA ASN A 261 -5.39 -24.94 26.81
C ASN A 261 -5.92 -25.09 25.38
N LEU A 262 -4.97 -25.18 24.44
CA LEU A 262 -5.08 -25.35 22.97
C LEU A 262 -5.71 -26.67 22.47
N HIS A 263 -6.50 -27.39 23.27
CA HIS A 263 -7.06 -28.69 22.87
C HIS A 263 -8.58 -28.59 22.64
N GLY A 264 -9.00 -28.90 21.42
CA GLY A 264 -10.40 -28.90 20.98
C GLY A 264 -11.03 -30.29 20.93
N LEU A 265 -12.06 -30.44 20.09
CA LEU A 265 -12.71 -31.74 19.84
C LEU A 265 -11.91 -32.57 18.83
N SER A 266 -11.80 -33.88 19.05
CA SER A 266 -11.16 -34.82 18.12
C SER A 266 -12.07 -35.99 17.75
N PHE A 267 -12.25 -36.22 16.46
CA PHE A 267 -13.11 -37.27 15.91
C PHE A 267 -12.29 -38.28 15.08
N HIS A 268 -12.16 -39.51 15.58
CA HIS A 268 -11.42 -40.61 14.94
C HIS A 268 -12.30 -41.59 14.16
N ARG A 269 -13.60 -41.32 14.09
CA ARG A 269 -14.57 -42.08 13.30
C ARG A 269 -15.45 -41.10 12.54
N PHE A 270 -16.40 -41.64 11.79
CA PHE A 270 -17.38 -40.83 11.08
C PHE A 270 -18.18 -39.97 12.07
N THR A 271 -18.27 -38.67 11.79
CA THR A 271 -19.05 -37.73 12.60
C THR A 271 -19.95 -36.88 11.73
N SER A 272 -21.24 -36.82 12.06
CA SER A 272 -22.20 -35.93 11.43
C SER A 272 -22.47 -34.71 12.31
N ILE A 273 -22.39 -33.50 11.75
CA ILE A 273 -22.54 -32.23 12.45
C ILE A 273 -23.61 -31.42 11.73
N THR A 274 -24.75 -31.21 12.38
CA THR A 274 -25.91 -30.55 11.76
C THR A 274 -26.42 -29.43 12.64
N ASN A 275 -26.62 -28.23 12.07
CA ASN A 275 -27.17 -27.06 12.76
C ASN A 275 -26.46 -26.73 14.09
N SER A 276 -25.15 -26.98 14.16
CA SER A 276 -24.39 -26.90 15.40
C SER A 276 -23.43 -25.72 15.39
N THR A 277 -23.10 -25.21 16.57
CA THR A 277 -22.07 -24.19 16.77
C THR A 277 -20.97 -24.81 17.60
N LEU A 278 -19.83 -25.08 16.99
CA LEU A 278 -18.75 -25.81 17.64
C LEU A 278 -17.49 -24.97 17.80
N GLN A 279 -16.83 -25.19 18.93
CA GLN A 279 -15.47 -24.78 19.27
C GLN A 279 -14.48 -25.46 18.29
N PRO A 280 -13.17 -25.16 18.37
CA PRO A 280 -12.18 -25.71 17.45
C PRO A 280 -12.21 -27.25 17.45
N ILE A 281 -12.18 -27.80 16.24
CA ILE A 281 -12.02 -29.22 15.99
C ILE A 281 -10.54 -29.42 15.63
N ASP A 282 -9.82 -30.15 16.48
CA ASP A 282 -8.39 -30.41 16.28
C ASP A 282 -8.16 -31.39 15.12
N ARG A 283 -9.03 -32.41 15.04
CA ARG A 283 -8.93 -33.47 14.06
C ARG A 283 -10.30 -34.05 13.73
N CYS A 284 -10.57 -34.24 12.45
CA CYS A 284 -11.69 -35.08 12.03
C CYS A 284 -11.31 -36.00 10.87
N LEU A 285 -11.14 -37.29 11.13
CA LEU A 285 -10.80 -38.23 10.05
C LEU A 285 -11.85 -38.23 8.93
N ARG A 286 -13.15 -38.15 9.30
CA ARG A 286 -14.25 -38.00 8.35
C ARG A 286 -15.43 -37.29 8.99
N CYS A 287 -15.75 -36.08 8.52
CA CYS A 287 -16.87 -35.29 9.02
C CYS A 287 -17.85 -34.94 7.91
N ASP A 288 -19.15 -35.11 8.18
CA ASP A 288 -20.25 -34.59 7.36
C ASP A 288 -20.83 -33.38 8.09
N VAL A 289 -20.66 -32.17 7.54
CA VAL A 289 -21.08 -30.92 8.17
C VAL A 289 -22.19 -30.27 7.35
N LEU A 290 -23.30 -29.94 8.01
CA LEU A 290 -24.48 -29.33 7.42
C LEU A 290 -24.95 -28.12 8.24
N HIS A 291 -25.14 -26.98 7.59
CA HIS A 291 -25.77 -25.78 8.18
C HIS A 291 -25.19 -25.36 9.55
N SER A 292 -23.86 -25.36 9.70
CA SER A 292 -23.20 -25.23 11.00
C SER A 292 -22.24 -24.05 11.07
N THR A 293 -21.95 -23.59 12.29
CA THR A 293 -20.95 -22.58 12.58
C THR A 293 -19.77 -23.24 13.27
N LEU A 294 -18.56 -23.09 12.73
CA LEU A 294 -17.34 -23.72 13.23
C LEU A 294 -16.27 -22.65 13.46
N GLU A 295 -15.41 -22.82 14.46
CA GLU A 295 -14.25 -21.94 14.64
C GLU A 295 -13.11 -22.24 13.64
N ASN A 296 -12.98 -23.49 13.20
CA ASN A 296 -12.01 -23.89 12.18
C ASN A 296 -12.52 -25.08 11.35
N LEU A 297 -11.84 -25.30 10.22
CA LEU A 297 -11.86 -26.58 9.54
C LEU A 297 -10.64 -27.38 10.01
N PRO A 298 -10.79 -28.63 10.46
CA PRO A 298 -9.66 -29.39 10.99
C PRO A 298 -8.65 -29.76 9.89
N ASN A 299 -7.38 -29.81 10.28
CA ASN A 299 -6.29 -30.28 9.43
C ASN A 299 -6.30 -31.80 9.30
N ASN A 300 -5.65 -32.35 8.27
CA ASN A 300 -5.49 -33.80 8.07
C ASN A 300 -6.84 -34.56 8.13
N SER A 301 -7.83 -34.01 7.43
CA SER A 301 -9.24 -34.38 7.57
C SER A 301 -9.93 -34.56 6.22
N THR A 302 -10.95 -35.43 6.17
CA THR A 302 -11.88 -35.49 5.03
C THR A 302 -13.22 -34.88 5.44
N LEU A 303 -13.61 -33.80 4.77
CA LEU A 303 -14.76 -32.99 5.12
C LEU A 303 -15.78 -33.01 3.99
N HIS A 304 -17.00 -33.47 4.26
CA HIS A 304 -18.14 -33.33 3.36
C HIS A 304 -18.99 -32.17 3.85
N LEU A 305 -18.96 -31.05 3.14
CA LEU A 305 -19.58 -29.78 3.56
C LEU A 305 -20.84 -29.50 2.74
N ASN A 306 -21.94 -29.21 3.42
CA ASN A 306 -23.25 -28.98 2.81
C ASN A 306 -23.98 -27.76 3.39
N GLY A 307 -24.82 -27.12 2.58
CA GLY A 307 -25.64 -25.98 2.98
C GLY A 307 -24.80 -24.74 3.34
N PHE A 308 -25.17 -24.02 4.40
CA PHE A 308 -24.49 -22.80 4.82
C PHE A 308 -23.51 -23.08 5.98
N ILE A 309 -22.21 -22.91 5.73
CA ILE A 309 -21.16 -23.09 6.72
C ILE A 309 -20.54 -21.72 7.06
N ARG A 310 -20.59 -21.35 8.34
CA ARG A 310 -19.93 -20.13 8.83
C ARG A 310 -18.67 -20.49 9.59
N LEU A 311 -17.56 -19.87 9.22
CA LEU A 311 -16.29 -19.99 9.93
C LEU A 311 -16.04 -18.75 10.78
N ILE A 312 -15.79 -18.94 12.08
CA ILE A 312 -15.44 -17.89 13.03
C ILE A 312 -13.93 -17.96 13.28
N PRO A 313 -13.13 -17.09 12.65
CA PRO A 313 -11.68 -17.11 12.82
C PRO A 313 -11.26 -16.84 14.26
N THR A 314 -10.25 -17.56 14.72
CA THR A 314 -9.63 -17.36 16.03
C THR A 314 -8.51 -16.34 15.96
N PHE A 315 -8.29 -15.63 17.06
CA PHE A 315 -7.23 -14.63 17.16
C PHE A 315 -5.86 -15.30 17.33
N LYS A 316 -5.01 -15.24 16.30
CA LYS A 316 -3.64 -15.81 16.35
C LYS A 316 -2.56 -14.77 16.67
N ASN A 317 -2.56 -13.58 16.06
CA ASN A 317 -1.49 -12.60 16.25
C ASN A 317 -1.91 -11.16 15.88
N VAL A 318 -1.17 -10.16 16.37
CA VAL A 318 -1.41 -8.71 16.20
C VAL A 318 -1.41 -8.28 14.72
N PHE A 319 -0.62 -8.94 13.87
CA PHE A 319 -0.49 -8.57 12.45
C PHE A 319 -1.57 -9.16 11.53
N ASN A 320 -2.25 -10.22 11.97
CA ASN A 320 -3.35 -10.83 11.24
C ASN A 320 -4.33 -11.43 12.27
N PRO A 321 -5.20 -10.59 12.86
CA PRO A 321 -5.89 -10.90 14.11
C PRO A 321 -7.01 -11.91 13.95
N TYR A 322 -7.39 -12.31 12.74
CA TYR A 322 -8.49 -13.25 12.52
C TYR A 322 -8.17 -14.16 11.35
N THR A 323 -7.66 -15.36 11.64
CA THR A 323 -7.21 -16.32 10.61
C THR A 323 -7.79 -17.72 10.83
N CYS A 324 -8.39 -18.29 9.78
CA CYS A 324 -8.65 -19.72 9.67
C CYS A 324 -7.53 -20.36 8.84
N GLU A 325 -7.02 -21.50 9.28
CA GLU A 325 -5.99 -22.26 8.55
C GLU A 325 -6.47 -23.70 8.39
N VAL A 326 -6.39 -24.20 7.16
CA VAL A 326 -6.68 -25.59 6.83
C VAL A 326 -5.55 -26.16 5.99
N SER A 327 -5.07 -27.33 6.39
CA SER A 327 -3.95 -28.00 5.73
C SER A 327 -4.11 -29.51 5.66
N ASP A 328 -3.56 -30.10 4.60
CA ASP A 328 -3.51 -31.54 4.39
C ASP A 328 -4.89 -32.22 4.41
N SER A 329 -5.93 -31.50 3.97
CA SER A 329 -7.34 -31.93 4.05
C SER A 329 -7.99 -32.08 2.67
N ILE A 330 -9.00 -32.94 2.59
CA ILE A 330 -9.89 -33.09 1.42
C ILE A 330 -11.24 -32.47 1.80
N ILE A 331 -11.70 -31.52 1.00
CA ILE A 331 -13.00 -30.86 1.18
C ILE A 331 -13.87 -31.18 -0.03
N GLU A 332 -14.95 -31.91 0.22
CA GLU A 332 -15.97 -32.24 -0.76
C GLU A 332 -17.23 -31.40 -0.49
N GLY A 333 -17.57 -30.52 -1.43
CA GLY A 333 -18.75 -29.66 -1.33
C GLY A 333 -19.97 -30.20 -2.09
N SER A 334 -21.16 -30.02 -1.51
CA SER A 334 -22.41 -30.16 -2.26
C SER A 334 -22.72 -28.94 -3.12
N SER A 335 -23.64 -29.10 -4.07
CA SER A 335 -24.04 -28.03 -4.99
C SER A 335 -24.75 -26.82 -4.36
N ASP A 336 -25.18 -26.93 -3.10
CA ASP A 336 -25.83 -25.89 -2.31
C ASP A 336 -24.90 -25.29 -1.24
N LEU A 337 -23.62 -25.69 -1.24
CA LEU A 337 -22.64 -25.21 -0.27
C LEU A 337 -22.35 -23.71 -0.46
N ILE A 338 -22.39 -22.98 0.66
CA ILE A 338 -21.92 -21.61 0.80
C ILE A 338 -21.06 -21.57 2.06
N ILE A 339 -19.81 -21.12 1.93
CA ILE A 339 -18.90 -20.92 3.05
C ILE A 339 -18.67 -19.42 3.26
N GLU A 340 -18.83 -18.93 4.48
CA GLU A 340 -18.56 -17.53 4.83
C GLU A 340 -17.58 -17.45 6.00
N THR A 341 -16.51 -16.68 5.84
CA THR A 341 -15.46 -16.48 6.85
C THR A 341 -15.24 -14.98 7.10
N TYR A 342 -15.53 -14.49 8.30
CA TYR A 342 -15.28 -13.08 8.66
C TYR A 342 -13.81 -12.82 9.04
N GLY A 343 -12.89 -13.18 8.16
CA GLY A 343 -11.45 -13.00 8.34
C GLY A 343 -10.63 -13.62 7.20
N SER A 344 -9.35 -13.86 7.47
CA SER A 344 -8.40 -14.44 6.53
C SER A 344 -8.50 -15.97 6.49
N ILE A 345 -8.45 -16.58 5.31
CA ILE A 345 -8.37 -18.03 5.14
C ILE A 345 -7.06 -18.44 4.46
N PHE A 346 -6.36 -19.38 5.08
CA PHE A 346 -5.13 -19.97 4.57
C PHE A 346 -5.38 -21.45 4.24
N MET A 347 -5.17 -21.83 2.98
CA MET A 347 -5.30 -23.21 2.51
C MET A 347 -3.95 -23.71 2.02
N ASN A 348 -3.45 -24.81 2.58
CA ASN A 348 -2.17 -25.39 2.17
C ASN A 348 -2.28 -26.90 1.97
N ARG A 349 -1.89 -27.43 0.80
CA ARG A 349 -2.01 -28.87 0.48
C ARG A 349 -3.44 -29.39 0.65
N VAL A 350 -4.44 -28.59 0.27
CA VAL A 350 -5.85 -28.96 0.32
C VAL A 350 -6.29 -29.55 -1.02
N THR A 351 -7.26 -30.46 -1.02
CA THR A 351 -7.98 -30.86 -2.23
C THR A 351 -9.42 -30.39 -2.14
N LEU A 352 -9.84 -29.52 -3.05
CA LEU A 352 -11.21 -29.03 -3.17
C LEU A 352 -11.92 -29.77 -4.31
N ASN A 353 -13.01 -30.46 -3.99
CA ASN A 353 -13.83 -31.19 -4.95
C ASN A 353 -15.32 -30.88 -4.73
N THR A 354 -16.13 -31.00 -5.78
CA THR A 354 -17.57 -30.82 -5.69
C THR A 354 -18.29 -32.01 -6.33
N SER A 355 -19.41 -32.41 -5.72
CA SER A 355 -20.25 -33.52 -6.23
C SER A 355 -21.23 -33.09 -7.33
N GLY A 356 -21.30 -31.78 -7.64
CA GLY A 356 -22.33 -31.19 -8.49
C GLY A 356 -21.79 -30.28 -9.60
N VAL A 357 -22.65 -29.98 -10.56
CA VAL A 357 -22.33 -29.15 -11.74
C VAL A 357 -22.39 -27.64 -11.41
N LYS A 358 -23.00 -27.27 -10.28
CA LYS A 358 -23.13 -25.86 -9.87
C LYS A 358 -21.86 -25.37 -9.18
N THR A 359 -21.56 -24.10 -9.40
CA THR A 359 -20.45 -23.38 -8.76
C THR A 359 -20.73 -23.19 -7.27
N ILE A 360 -19.77 -23.56 -6.43
CA ILE A 360 -19.79 -23.37 -4.97
C ILE A 360 -19.15 -22.03 -4.63
N SER A 361 -19.68 -21.30 -3.64
CA SER A 361 -19.15 -20.00 -3.22
C SER A 361 -18.45 -20.08 -1.85
N TRP A 362 -17.26 -19.51 -1.77
CA TRP A 362 -16.53 -19.25 -0.53
C TRP A 362 -16.26 -17.76 -0.41
N SER A 363 -16.73 -17.12 0.65
CA SER A 363 -16.50 -15.71 0.91
C SER A 363 -15.56 -15.50 2.10
N ALA A 364 -14.56 -14.62 1.95
CA ALA A 364 -13.61 -14.27 3.01
C ALA A 364 -13.10 -12.82 2.87
N VAL A 365 -12.45 -12.28 3.91
CA VAL A 365 -11.77 -10.98 3.84
C VAL A 365 -10.45 -11.10 3.06
N TYR A 366 -9.74 -12.22 3.22
CA TYR A 366 -8.47 -12.49 2.55
C TYR A 366 -8.34 -13.98 2.25
N PHE A 367 -7.73 -14.30 1.10
CA PHE A 367 -7.47 -15.66 0.65
C PHE A 367 -5.98 -15.82 0.39
N TYR A 368 -5.40 -16.86 0.98
CA TYR A 368 -4.07 -17.35 0.64
C TYR A 368 -4.17 -18.85 0.38
N ILE A 369 -4.06 -19.24 -0.88
CA ILE A 369 -4.22 -20.63 -1.33
C ILE A 369 -2.90 -21.10 -1.92
N GLU A 370 -2.29 -22.11 -1.30
CA GLU A 370 -0.97 -22.62 -1.66
C GLU A 370 -1.00 -24.15 -1.83
N ASP A 371 -0.25 -24.66 -2.81
CA ASP A 371 -0.02 -26.11 -3.03
C ASP A 371 -1.31 -26.96 -3.09
N THR A 372 -2.41 -26.35 -3.52
CA THR A 372 -3.77 -26.90 -3.43
C THR A 372 -4.22 -27.48 -4.78
N VAL A 373 -4.99 -28.57 -4.73
CA VAL A 373 -5.67 -29.13 -5.90
C VAL A 373 -7.12 -28.65 -5.90
N ILE A 374 -7.56 -27.98 -6.95
CA ILE A 374 -8.94 -27.50 -7.08
C ILE A 374 -9.55 -28.09 -8.35
N ASP A 375 -10.57 -28.93 -8.15
CA ASP A 375 -11.38 -29.51 -9.21
C ASP A 375 -12.81 -28.97 -9.17
N SER A 376 -13.51 -29.06 -10.30
CA SER A 376 -14.89 -28.56 -10.47
C SER A 376 -15.01 -27.03 -10.35
N ALA A 377 -16.22 -26.51 -10.12
CA ALA A 377 -16.50 -25.08 -10.21
C ALA A 377 -16.54 -24.40 -8.83
N TRP A 378 -15.69 -23.38 -8.64
CA TRP A 378 -15.56 -22.62 -7.38
C TRP A 378 -15.55 -21.12 -7.62
N THR A 379 -16.21 -20.39 -6.73
CA THR A 379 -16.18 -18.93 -6.65
C THR A 379 -15.57 -18.53 -5.32
N PHE A 380 -14.53 -17.70 -5.36
CA PHE A 380 -13.90 -17.09 -4.19
C PHE A 380 -14.26 -15.60 -4.16
N ARG A 381 -14.98 -15.17 -3.12
CA ARG A 381 -15.58 -13.84 -3.00
C ARG A 381 -14.95 -13.01 -1.88
N GLU A 382 -14.50 -11.81 -2.20
CA GLU A 382 -14.09 -10.80 -1.23
C GLU A 382 -15.32 -10.28 -0.45
N LEU A 383 -15.28 -10.29 0.89
CA LEU A 383 -16.36 -9.76 1.74
C LEU A 383 -16.25 -8.25 2.01
N GLU A 384 -15.04 -7.70 2.05
CA GLU A 384 -14.77 -6.28 2.28
C GLU A 384 -13.95 -5.72 1.13
N HIS A 385 -14.55 -4.86 0.31
CA HIS A 385 -13.86 -4.27 -0.83
C HIS A 385 -12.71 -3.35 -0.40
N GLY A 386 -11.51 -3.63 -0.90
CA GLY A 386 -10.79 -2.55 -1.57
C GLY A 386 -9.33 -2.28 -1.18
N LEU A 387 -8.63 -3.12 -0.41
CA LEU A 387 -7.18 -2.91 -0.18
C LEU A 387 -6.34 -4.18 -0.01
N VAL A 388 -6.94 -5.37 0.05
CA VAL A 388 -6.19 -6.60 0.35
C VAL A 388 -6.07 -7.46 -0.91
N GLN A 389 -4.84 -7.73 -1.31
CA GLN A 389 -4.56 -8.58 -2.47
C GLN A 389 -4.62 -10.07 -2.08
N HIS A 390 -5.45 -10.86 -2.73
CA HIS A 390 -5.55 -12.31 -2.54
C HIS A 390 -4.44 -13.06 -3.28
N TYR A 391 -4.07 -14.25 -2.81
CA TYR A 391 -2.99 -15.04 -3.41
C TYR A 391 -3.41 -16.47 -3.73
N MET A 392 -3.04 -16.92 -4.94
CA MET A 392 -3.15 -18.31 -5.37
C MET A 392 -1.80 -18.77 -5.94
N VAL A 393 -1.15 -19.72 -5.27
CA VAL A 393 0.23 -20.14 -5.52
C VAL A 393 0.31 -21.66 -5.69
N ARG A 394 0.92 -22.13 -6.78
CA ARG A 394 1.13 -23.58 -7.06
C ARG A 394 -0.18 -24.37 -7.01
N VAL A 395 -1.26 -23.82 -7.56
CA VAL A 395 -2.57 -24.47 -7.63
C VAL A 395 -2.70 -25.25 -8.94
N ARG A 396 -3.32 -26.42 -8.88
CA ARG A 396 -3.49 -27.33 -10.02
C ARG A 396 -4.86 -28.00 -10.00
N GLY A 397 -5.36 -28.42 -11.15
CA GLY A 397 -6.61 -29.18 -11.26
C GLY A 397 -7.36 -28.85 -12.55
N ALA A 398 -8.57 -29.40 -12.70
CA ALA A 398 -9.44 -29.18 -13.86
C ALA A 398 -10.66 -28.31 -13.49
N SER A 399 -10.41 -27.19 -12.81
CA SER A 399 -11.46 -26.33 -12.25
C SER A 399 -11.94 -25.21 -13.15
N LEU A 400 -13.18 -24.76 -12.90
CA LEU A 400 -13.73 -23.48 -13.37
C LEU A 400 -13.72 -22.51 -12.18
N LEU A 401 -12.84 -21.51 -12.21
CA LEU A 401 -12.64 -20.59 -11.10
C LEU A 401 -13.22 -19.21 -11.42
N HIS A 402 -13.97 -18.67 -10.46
CA HIS A 402 -14.33 -17.26 -10.44
C HIS A 402 -13.73 -16.60 -9.21
N LEU A 403 -12.88 -15.59 -9.44
CA LEU A 403 -12.07 -14.92 -8.44
C LEU A 403 -12.53 -13.46 -8.34
N GLU A 404 -13.38 -13.15 -7.36
CA GLU A 404 -13.85 -11.78 -7.15
C GLU A 404 -12.83 -11.02 -6.27
N GLY A 405 -12.58 -9.74 -6.56
CA GLY A 405 -11.55 -8.92 -5.90
C GLY A 405 -10.19 -8.85 -6.63
N ASN A 406 -9.14 -8.43 -5.92
CA ASN A 406 -7.77 -8.29 -6.47
C ASN A 406 -6.91 -9.52 -6.18
N TRP A 407 -6.40 -10.19 -7.22
CA TRP A 407 -5.69 -11.46 -7.11
C TRP A 407 -4.28 -11.45 -7.70
N THR A 408 -3.41 -12.21 -7.06
CA THR A 408 -2.09 -12.60 -7.55
C THR A 408 -2.06 -14.10 -7.81
N LEU A 409 -1.70 -14.48 -9.04
CA LEU A 409 -1.72 -15.87 -9.52
C LEU A 409 -0.31 -16.33 -9.89
N VAL A 410 0.22 -17.36 -9.22
CA VAL A 410 1.57 -17.89 -9.46
C VAL A 410 1.52 -19.40 -9.63
N HIS A 411 2.02 -19.92 -10.75
CA HIS A 411 2.02 -21.37 -11.04
C HIS A 411 0.62 -22.00 -10.90
N VAL A 412 -0.38 -21.36 -11.53
CA VAL A 412 -1.78 -21.80 -11.47
C VAL A 412 -2.14 -22.57 -12.73
N ARG A 413 -2.72 -23.76 -12.55
CA ARG A 413 -3.29 -24.59 -13.62
C ARG A 413 -4.74 -24.92 -13.33
N ALA A 414 -5.62 -24.53 -14.24
CA ALA A 414 -7.06 -24.74 -14.16
C ALA A 414 -7.63 -24.92 -15.58
N LYS A 415 -8.94 -25.16 -15.71
CA LYS A 415 -9.60 -25.18 -17.02
C LYS A 415 -9.94 -23.77 -17.47
N ASP A 416 -10.78 -23.06 -16.70
CA ASP A 416 -11.13 -21.66 -16.96
C ASP A 416 -10.95 -20.83 -15.69
N ILE A 417 -10.48 -19.59 -15.82
CA ILE A 417 -10.41 -18.61 -14.73
C ILE A 417 -11.09 -17.31 -15.20
N THR A 418 -12.00 -16.78 -14.39
CA THR A 418 -12.51 -15.42 -14.51
C THR A 418 -12.16 -14.64 -13.25
N VAL A 419 -11.47 -13.52 -13.40
CA VAL A 419 -10.94 -12.72 -12.28
C VAL A 419 -11.31 -11.25 -12.45
N ASP A 420 -11.69 -10.60 -11.35
CA ASP A 420 -12.07 -9.19 -11.36
C ASP A 420 -10.85 -8.27 -11.57
N GLU A 421 -9.83 -8.38 -10.72
CA GLU A 421 -8.61 -7.59 -10.88
C GLU A 421 -7.37 -8.48 -10.70
N ILE A 422 -6.39 -8.32 -11.60
CA ILE A 422 -5.03 -8.82 -11.38
C ILE A 422 -4.10 -7.62 -11.23
N ASN A 423 -3.29 -7.63 -10.16
CA ASN A 423 -2.13 -6.75 -10.03
C ASN A 423 -0.83 -7.57 -9.94
N PRO A 424 0.02 -7.61 -10.99
CA PRO A 424 1.35 -8.25 -10.96
C PRO A 424 2.34 -7.59 -9.96
N GLY A 425 1.95 -6.46 -9.39
CA GLY A 425 2.75 -5.42 -8.76
C GLY A 425 3.17 -5.51 -7.31
N GLN A 426 2.73 -6.52 -6.57
CA GLN A 426 3.03 -6.64 -5.13
C GLN A 426 3.44 -8.08 -4.77
N HIS A 427 4.73 -8.40 -4.99
CA HIS A 427 5.30 -9.69 -4.61
C HIS A 427 6.30 -9.58 -3.47
N LEU A 428 6.10 -10.45 -2.50
CA LEU A 428 7.06 -10.88 -1.48
C LEU A 428 8.07 -11.90 -2.06
N PHE A 429 7.82 -12.45 -3.25
CA PHE A 429 8.60 -13.52 -3.87
C PHE A 429 9.33 -13.02 -5.12
N ALA A 430 10.51 -12.43 -4.92
CA ALA A 430 11.39 -12.06 -6.02
C ALA A 430 11.95 -13.31 -6.72
N GLY A 431 11.57 -13.55 -7.99
CA GLY A 431 12.31 -14.44 -8.88
C GLY A 431 11.51 -15.51 -9.63
N ASP A 432 10.24 -15.77 -9.29
CA ASP A 432 9.43 -16.78 -9.97
C ASP A 432 8.60 -16.17 -11.11
N VAL A 433 8.72 -16.74 -12.30
CA VAL A 433 7.89 -16.38 -13.47
C VAL A 433 6.48 -16.87 -13.20
N GLU A 434 5.50 -15.97 -13.20
CA GLU A 434 4.07 -16.26 -12.99
C GLU A 434 3.50 -17.10 -14.13
N ILE A 435 3.72 -18.42 -14.14
CA ILE A 435 3.19 -19.29 -15.19
C ILE A 435 1.71 -19.60 -14.89
N ILE A 436 0.80 -19.09 -15.73
CA ILE A 436 -0.63 -19.42 -15.73
C ILE A 436 -0.94 -20.30 -16.94
N ASP A 437 -1.37 -21.54 -16.69
CA ASP A 437 -1.70 -22.54 -17.71
C ASP A 437 -3.17 -22.91 -17.60
N VAL A 438 -4.02 -22.28 -18.43
CA VAL A 438 -5.47 -22.50 -18.43
C VAL A 438 -5.97 -22.55 -19.87
N ASP A 439 -7.13 -23.15 -20.12
CA ASP A 439 -7.72 -23.11 -21.47
C ASP A 439 -8.23 -21.69 -21.79
N ARG A 440 -8.87 -21.05 -20.81
CA ARG A 440 -9.44 -19.69 -20.94
C ARG A 440 -9.25 -18.83 -19.69
N LEU A 441 -8.70 -17.63 -19.86
CA LEU A 441 -8.52 -16.61 -18.82
C LEU A 441 -9.31 -15.34 -19.17
N ILE A 442 -10.21 -14.89 -18.29
CA ILE A 442 -10.96 -13.64 -18.46
C ILE A 442 -10.58 -12.71 -17.30
N ILE A 443 -10.03 -11.54 -17.62
CA ILE A 443 -9.59 -10.53 -16.66
C ILE A 443 -10.50 -9.31 -16.84
N GLN A 444 -11.25 -8.91 -15.80
CA GLN A 444 -12.07 -7.70 -15.88
C GLN A 444 -11.16 -6.45 -15.90
N ARG A 445 -10.19 -6.37 -14.99
CA ARG A 445 -9.20 -5.29 -14.95
C ARG A 445 -7.78 -5.81 -14.75
N LEU A 446 -6.86 -5.36 -15.59
CA LEU A 446 -5.41 -5.58 -15.41
C LEU A 446 -4.77 -4.28 -14.94
N ARG A 447 -4.26 -4.27 -13.71
CA ARG A 447 -3.52 -3.14 -13.13
C ARG A 447 -2.03 -3.31 -13.41
N VAL A 448 -1.39 -2.26 -13.93
CA VAL A 448 0.03 -2.28 -14.31
C VAL A 448 0.77 -1.18 -13.54
N ASP A 449 1.59 -1.61 -12.59
CA ASP A 449 2.32 -0.77 -11.64
C ASP A 449 3.84 -1.05 -11.63
N SER A 450 4.34 -1.86 -12.57
CA SER A 450 5.77 -2.16 -12.75
C SER A 450 6.07 -2.63 -14.17
N ASP A 451 7.21 -2.18 -14.72
CA ASP A 451 7.78 -2.66 -15.99
C ASP A 451 8.47 -4.04 -15.86
N SER A 452 8.88 -4.39 -14.64
CA SER A 452 9.59 -5.62 -14.32
C SER A 452 8.68 -6.82 -14.07
N ARG A 453 7.36 -6.61 -13.95
CA ARG A 453 6.38 -7.61 -13.54
C ARG A 453 5.36 -7.85 -14.63
N TYR A 454 5.05 -9.12 -14.88
CA TYR A 454 4.22 -9.51 -16.01
C TYR A 454 3.59 -10.88 -15.76
N LEU A 455 2.39 -11.06 -16.31
CA LEU A 455 1.73 -12.35 -16.38
C LEU A 455 2.41 -13.20 -17.45
N SER A 456 2.84 -14.41 -17.13
CA SER A 456 3.38 -15.35 -18.10
C SER A 456 2.35 -16.43 -18.40
N LEU A 457 1.72 -16.36 -19.56
CA LEU A 457 0.70 -17.32 -19.98
C LEU A 457 1.32 -18.45 -20.80
N SER A 458 0.81 -19.68 -20.63
CA SER A 458 1.12 -20.79 -21.52
C SER A 458 0.72 -20.45 -22.97
N ASN A 459 1.43 -21.00 -23.96
CA ASN A 459 1.15 -20.74 -25.37
C ASN A 459 -0.21 -21.27 -25.84
N THR A 460 -0.85 -22.14 -25.04
CA THR A 460 -2.19 -22.67 -25.29
C THR A 460 -3.29 -21.85 -24.61
N THR A 461 -2.93 -20.96 -23.68
CA THR A 461 -3.90 -20.19 -22.90
C THR A 461 -4.56 -19.13 -23.77
N THR A 462 -5.88 -19.20 -23.92
CA THR A 462 -6.64 -18.08 -24.51
C THR A 462 -6.99 -17.06 -23.44
N TYR A 463 -6.85 -15.76 -23.71
CA TYR A 463 -7.15 -14.73 -22.72
C TYR A 463 -7.92 -13.52 -23.27
N THR A 464 -8.76 -12.92 -22.42
CA THR A 464 -9.52 -11.69 -22.69
C THR A 464 -9.31 -10.72 -21.53
N ILE A 465 -9.05 -9.44 -21.84
CA ILE A 465 -8.92 -8.35 -20.87
C ILE A 465 -9.98 -7.30 -21.20
N HIS A 466 -10.78 -6.89 -20.22
CA HIS A 466 -11.81 -5.87 -20.43
C HIS A 466 -11.31 -4.45 -20.16
N GLU A 467 -10.48 -4.25 -19.13
CA GLU A 467 -9.89 -2.96 -18.77
C GLU A 467 -8.39 -3.08 -18.49
N ILE A 468 -7.59 -2.12 -18.97
CA ILE A 468 -6.18 -1.94 -18.56
C ILE A 468 -6.05 -0.62 -17.81
N TYR A 469 -5.53 -0.67 -16.59
CA TYR A 469 -5.23 0.49 -15.77
C TYR A 469 -3.73 0.63 -15.53
N LEU A 470 -3.14 1.78 -15.89
CA LEU A 470 -1.70 2.03 -15.79
C LEU A 470 -1.37 3.11 -14.74
N GLU A 471 -0.52 2.76 -13.77
CA GLU A 471 -0.12 3.68 -12.69
C GLU A 471 0.95 4.70 -13.11
N ARG A 472 1.08 5.77 -12.32
CA ARG A 472 1.82 7.04 -12.57
C ARG A 472 3.25 6.96 -13.12
N GLU A 473 3.93 5.81 -13.11
CA GLU A 473 5.39 5.76 -13.29
C GLU A 473 5.89 5.44 -14.71
N TYR A 474 5.03 5.15 -15.69
CA TYR A 474 5.50 4.57 -16.98
C TYR A 474 5.32 5.52 -18.17
N MET A 475 6.42 6.14 -18.62
CA MET A 475 6.52 6.83 -19.92
C MET A 475 7.10 5.98 -21.05
N SER A 476 7.11 4.66 -20.85
CA SER A 476 7.68 3.69 -21.79
C SER A 476 6.68 2.55 -22.04
N THR A 477 6.95 1.78 -23.10
CA THR A 477 6.17 0.58 -23.41
C THR A 477 6.49 -0.52 -22.40
N VAL A 478 5.47 -1.00 -21.70
CA VAL A 478 5.55 -2.12 -20.76
C VAL A 478 4.91 -3.37 -21.36
N THR A 479 5.35 -4.55 -20.90
CA THR A 479 4.85 -5.86 -21.37
C THR A 479 4.13 -6.60 -20.26
N PRO A 480 2.92 -6.20 -19.85
CA PRO A 480 2.27 -6.76 -18.66
C PRO A 480 1.77 -8.19 -18.86
N VAL A 481 1.68 -8.68 -20.11
CA VAL A 481 1.36 -10.08 -20.43
C VAL A 481 2.35 -10.61 -21.45
N ARG A 482 2.91 -11.80 -21.20
CA ARG A 482 3.80 -12.54 -22.11
C ARG A 482 3.22 -13.93 -22.37
N GLY A 483 3.25 -14.38 -23.63
CA GLY A 483 2.63 -15.63 -24.07
C GLY A 483 1.10 -15.53 -24.20
N GLY A 484 0.46 -16.70 -24.33
CA GLY A 484 -1.00 -16.80 -24.52
C GLY A 484 -1.49 -16.36 -25.91
N ILE A 485 -2.78 -16.57 -26.14
CA ILE A 485 -3.51 -16.25 -27.37
C ILE A 485 -4.61 -15.24 -27.03
N PRO A 486 -4.48 -13.97 -27.40
CA PRO A 486 -5.50 -12.97 -27.11
C PRO A 486 -6.79 -13.25 -27.89
N ASN A 487 -7.92 -13.19 -27.19
CA ASN A 487 -9.27 -13.37 -27.73
C ASN A 487 -10.08 -12.08 -27.49
N MET A 488 -10.32 -11.32 -28.57
CA MET A 488 -11.08 -10.05 -28.60
C MET A 488 -10.48 -8.86 -27.83
N ILE A 489 -9.39 -8.26 -28.31
CA ILE A 489 -8.74 -7.11 -27.63
C ILE A 489 -9.11 -5.73 -28.21
N SER A 490 -9.57 -5.55 -29.46
CA SER A 490 -9.60 -4.18 -30.04
C SER A 490 -10.90 -3.38 -29.87
N ASP A 491 -12.08 -4.01 -29.75
CA ASP A 491 -13.35 -3.28 -29.90
C ASP A 491 -14.09 -3.04 -28.56
N GLN A 492 -13.67 -3.71 -27.48
CA GLN A 492 -14.31 -3.64 -26.16
C GLN A 492 -13.32 -3.35 -25.01
N LEU A 493 -12.02 -3.24 -25.30
CA LEU A 493 -11.00 -2.97 -24.29
C LEU A 493 -11.07 -1.50 -23.89
N GLU A 494 -11.34 -1.25 -22.61
CA GLU A 494 -11.16 0.05 -21.98
C GLU A 494 -9.71 0.20 -21.51
N SER A 495 -9.13 1.39 -21.67
CA SER A 495 -7.76 1.66 -21.22
C SER A 495 -7.70 3.02 -20.54
N ASN A 496 -7.21 3.06 -19.31
CA ASN A 496 -7.09 4.28 -18.52
C ASN A 496 -5.77 4.28 -17.73
N SER A 497 -5.31 5.45 -17.33
CA SER A 497 -4.15 5.67 -16.49
C SER A 497 -4.46 6.74 -15.47
N GLU A 498 -3.72 6.74 -14.37
CA GLU A 498 -3.77 7.83 -13.41
C GLU A 498 -3.45 9.19 -14.09
N CYS A 499 -2.53 9.19 -15.06
CA CYS A 499 -2.20 10.38 -15.83
C CYS A 499 -3.27 10.82 -16.84
N SER A 500 -4.12 9.92 -17.35
CA SER A 500 -5.24 10.30 -18.24
C SER A 500 -6.43 10.89 -17.52
N GLU A 501 -6.53 10.66 -16.20
CA GLU A 501 -7.51 11.33 -15.36
C GLU A 501 -7.07 12.76 -15.00
N LEU A 502 -5.77 12.96 -14.79
CA LEU A 502 -5.20 14.25 -14.38
C LEU A 502 -4.91 15.18 -15.57
N VAL A 503 -4.43 14.61 -16.68
CA VAL A 503 -3.92 15.37 -17.82
C VAL A 503 -4.77 15.14 -19.05
N ARG A 504 -5.29 16.23 -19.63
CA ARG A 504 -6.06 16.15 -20.88
C ARG A 504 -5.14 15.81 -22.06
N ASN A 505 -5.63 14.98 -22.98
CA ASN A 505 -4.94 14.54 -24.21
C ASN A 505 -3.76 13.58 -24.01
N SER A 506 -3.56 13.03 -22.82
CA SER A 506 -2.83 11.75 -22.70
C SER A 506 -3.75 10.59 -23.10
N SER A 507 -3.16 9.47 -23.46
CA SER A 507 -3.90 8.25 -23.81
C SER A 507 -3.03 7.02 -23.60
N ILE A 508 -3.62 5.83 -23.73
CA ILE A 508 -2.91 4.57 -23.71
C ILE A 508 -3.08 3.90 -25.07
N SER A 509 -1.97 3.42 -25.62
CA SER A 509 -1.97 2.53 -26.77
C SER A 509 -1.71 1.11 -26.30
N VAL A 510 -2.56 0.19 -26.74
CA VAL A 510 -2.42 -1.23 -26.48
C VAL A 510 -2.22 -1.94 -27.81
N ASP A 511 -1.10 -2.65 -27.92
CA ASP A 511 -0.75 -3.49 -29.07
C ASP A 511 -0.46 -4.91 -28.59
N TYR A 512 -0.58 -5.90 -29.45
CA TYR A 512 -0.29 -7.29 -29.11
C TYR A 512 0.26 -8.06 -30.31
N ASN A 513 1.10 -9.04 -30.02
CA ASN A 513 1.57 -9.99 -31.03
C ASN A 513 1.54 -11.41 -30.46
N THR A 514 2.13 -12.37 -31.17
CA THR A 514 2.15 -13.78 -30.75
C THR A 514 3.00 -14.05 -29.51
N THR A 515 3.71 -13.06 -28.98
CA THR A 515 4.68 -13.22 -27.87
C THR A 515 4.29 -12.43 -26.62
N ALA A 516 3.61 -11.30 -26.76
CA ALA A 516 3.25 -10.45 -25.63
C ALA A 516 2.16 -9.44 -25.99
N LEU A 517 1.55 -8.88 -24.95
CA LEU A 517 0.76 -7.66 -24.99
C LEU A 517 1.63 -6.50 -24.53
N TYR A 518 1.58 -5.40 -25.27
CA TYR A 518 2.37 -4.19 -25.08
C TYR A 518 1.41 -3.06 -24.72
N VAL A 519 1.67 -2.39 -23.61
CA VAL A 519 0.92 -1.21 -23.17
C VAL A 519 1.88 -0.03 -23.19
N THR A 520 1.51 1.03 -23.91
CA THR A 520 2.33 2.23 -24.03
C THR A 520 1.51 3.43 -23.57
N TYR A 521 1.97 4.11 -22.52
CA TYR A 521 1.45 5.42 -22.18
C TYR A 521 1.89 6.45 -23.23
N LEU A 522 0.93 7.23 -23.72
CA LEU A 522 1.16 8.29 -24.69
C LEU A 522 1.00 9.64 -23.98
N PRO A 523 2.10 10.31 -23.57
CA PRO A 523 2.03 11.62 -22.95
C PRO A 523 1.53 12.67 -23.98
N PRO A 524 0.90 13.76 -23.50
CA PRO A 524 0.54 14.87 -24.38
C PRO A 524 1.79 15.63 -24.82
N THR A 525 1.66 16.44 -25.87
CA THR A 525 2.73 17.37 -26.28
C THR A 525 2.99 18.39 -25.15
N PRO A 526 4.26 18.62 -24.74
CA PRO A 526 4.61 19.57 -23.69
C PRO A 526 4.01 20.94 -23.93
N GLU A 527 3.78 21.68 -22.84
CA GLU A 527 3.24 23.02 -22.97
C GLU A 527 4.32 24.01 -23.43
N ILE A 528 4.20 24.43 -24.69
CA ILE A 528 5.12 25.40 -25.32
C ILE A 528 4.42 26.75 -25.43
N THR A 529 5.05 27.80 -24.90
CA THR A 529 4.51 29.16 -24.86
C THR A 529 4.69 29.87 -26.20
N TYR A 530 5.90 29.80 -26.76
CA TYR A 530 6.26 30.30 -28.09
C TYR A 530 7.62 29.73 -28.50
N GLY A 531 7.95 29.85 -29.79
CA GLY A 531 9.31 29.65 -30.29
C GLY A 531 9.92 30.93 -30.84
N TRP A 532 11.22 30.91 -31.15
CA TRP A 532 11.90 31.99 -31.84
C TRP A 532 13.14 31.47 -32.57
N THR A 533 13.65 32.22 -33.53
CA THR A 533 14.83 31.85 -34.33
C THR A 533 15.90 32.93 -34.31
N ASP A 534 17.18 32.54 -34.27
CA ASP A 534 18.33 33.44 -34.46
C ASP A 534 18.87 33.41 -35.91
N GLY A 535 18.23 32.64 -36.79
CA GLY A 535 18.67 32.38 -38.16
C GLY A 535 19.66 31.24 -38.33
N ARG A 536 20.12 30.62 -37.23
CA ARG A 536 20.88 29.37 -37.23
C ARG A 536 20.09 28.24 -36.58
N TYR A 537 19.41 28.55 -35.49
CA TYR A 537 18.58 27.63 -34.74
C TYR A 537 17.22 28.27 -34.43
N VAL A 538 16.20 27.43 -34.34
CA VAL A 538 14.93 27.75 -33.73
C VAL A 538 14.90 27.12 -32.33
N TYR A 539 14.40 27.88 -31.37
CA TYR A 539 14.26 27.49 -29.97
C TYR A 539 12.79 27.53 -29.59
N LEU A 540 12.34 26.59 -28.78
CA LEU A 540 10.99 26.59 -28.22
C LEU A 540 11.05 26.80 -26.71
N ARG A 541 10.12 27.60 -26.19
CA ARG A 541 10.04 27.91 -24.76
C ARG A 541 8.94 27.09 -24.08
N PRO A 542 9.26 26.13 -23.20
CA PRO A 542 8.24 25.49 -22.35
C PRO A 542 7.63 26.52 -21.36
N SER A 543 6.34 26.38 -21.00
CA SER A 543 5.61 27.34 -20.13
C SER A 543 5.98 27.24 -18.65
N THR A 544 6.23 26.02 -18.18
CA THR A 544 6.64 25.71 -16.81
C THR A 544 7.65 24.57 -16.82
N THR A 545 8.43 24.46 -15.74
CA THR A 545 9.32 23.32 -15.47
C THR A 545 8.87 22.63 -14.19
N ASP A 546 7.57 22.66 -13.92
CA ASP A 546 7.00 21.97 -12.77
C ASP A 546 7.01 20.47 -13.08
N PHE A 547 7.72 19.73 -12.24
CA PHE A 547 7.96 18.31 -12.39
C PHE A 547 6.66 17.52 -12.20
N ASP A 548 5.94 17.23 -13.28
CA ASP A 548 4.81 16.31 -13.26
C ASP A 548 5.16 15.03 -14.04
N GLN A 549 4.98 13.88 -13.39
CA GLN A 549 5.34 12.55 -13.92
C GLN A 549 4.49 12.15 -15.13
N CYS A 550 3.48 12.95 -15.49
CA CYS A 550 2.60 12.73 -16.63
C CYS A 550 3.05 13.42 -17.93
N TYR A 551 4.09 14.27 -17.91
CA TYR A 551 4.70 14.91 -19.08
C TYR A 551 6.17 14.51 -19.30
N ASP A 552 6.60 14.33 -20.56
CA ASP A 552 8.01 14.11 -20.91
C ASP A 552 8.72 15.44 -21.19
N ASP A 553 8.71 16.35 -20.21
CA ASP A 553 9.20 17.73 -20.42
C ASP A 553 10.70 17.79 -20.69
N TYR A 554 11.47 16.81 -20.22
CA TYR A 554 12.91 16.69 -20.48
C TYR A 554 13.23 15.96 -21.79
N LEU A 555 12.22 15.46 -22.50
CA LEU A 555 12.39 14.71 -23.74
C LEU A 555 13.32 13.51 -23.54
N TYR A 556 13.18 12.79 -22.42
CA TYR A 556 14.00 11.59 -22.16
C TYR A 556 13.59 10.45 -23.09
N HIS A 557 12.29 10.22 -23.24
CA HIS A 557 11.72 9.10 -24.01
C HIS A 557 11.27 9.50 -25.42
N HIS A 558 11.05 10.80 -25.65
CA HIS A 558 10.54 11.34 -26.91
C HIS A 558 11.48 12.39 -27.51
N ASP A 559 11.50 12.48 -28.84
CA ASP A 559 12.02 13.61 -29.59
C ASP A 559 10.88 14.58 -29.88
N LEU A 560 11.19 15.86 -29.89
CA LEU A 560 10.28 16.88 -30.36
C LEU A 560 10.31 16.92 -31.89
N VAL A 561 9.14 16.87 -32.52
CA VAL A 561 9.00 17.01 -33.97
C VAL A 561 8.24 18.29 -34.28
N VAL A 562 8.81 19.11 -35.14
CA VAL A 562 8.19 20.32 -35.65
C VAL A 562 7.81 20.09 -37.10
N ASP A 563 6.53 20.21 -37.39
CA ASP A 563 5.94 20.23 -38.73
C ASP A 563 5.65 21.66 -39.15
N ASP A 564 6.24 22.03 -40.28
CA ASP A 564 6.15 23.33 -40.90
C ASP A 564 5.75 23.11 -42.36
N ASP A 565 4.43 23.06 -42.60
CA ASP A 565 3.80 22.77 -43.89
C ASP A 565 4.35 21.51 -44.60
N GLY A 566 4.56 20.43 -43.85
CA GLY A 566 5.04 19.13 -44.34
C GLY A 566 6.55 18.94 -44.25
N GLN A 567 7.30 19.97 -43.83
CA GLN A 567 8.73 19.85 -43.56
C GLN A 567 8.97 19.49 -42.08
N LEU A 568 9.29 18.21 -41.84
CA LEU A 568 9.52 17.68 -40.50
C LEU A 568 10.96 17.88 -40.05
N ARG A 569 11.13 18.50 -38.87
CA ARG A 569 12.41 18.63 -38.15
C ARG A 569 12.30 17.95 -36.80
N ASN A 570 13.31 17.20 -36.38
CA ASN A 570 13.31 16.50 -35.09
C ASN A 570 14.50 16.90 -34.22
N SER A 571 14.29 16.96 -32.91
CA SER A 571 15.35 17.22 -31.94
C SER A 571 15.07 16.56 -30.60
N SER A 572 16.12 16.10 -29.92
CA SER A 572 16.08 15.63 -28.54
C SER A 572 16.16 16.77 -27.52
N SER A 573 15.88 18.00 -27.95
CA SER A 573 15.92 19.23 -27.15
C SER A 573 14.92 20.24 -27.73
N TYR A 574 14.60 21.30 -26.98
CA TYR A 574 13.80 22.42 -27.48
C TYR A 574 14.55 23.34 -28.44
N ARG A 575 15.49 22.79 -29.24
CA ARG A 575 16.32 23.50 -30.21
C ARG A 575 16.48 22.68 -31.48
N PHE A 576 16.22 23.24 -32.64
CA PHE A 576 16.41 22.60 -33.94
C PHE A 576 17.04 23.56 -34.95
N ASP A 577 17.57 23.03 -36.05
CA ASP A 577 18.19 23.84 -37.11
C ASP A 577 17.14 24.73 -37.78
N ALA A 578 17.53 25.98 -38.04
CA ALA A 578 16.71 26.92 -38.79
C ALA A 578 16.64 26.51 -40.26
N LEU A 579 15.47 26.68 -40.87
CA LEU A 579 15.29 26.52 -42.32
C LEU A 579 15.98 27.67 -43.08
N PRO A 580 16.31 27.50 -44.36
CA PRO A 580 17.01 28.52 -45.14
C PRO A 580 16.29 29.88 -45.23
N ASP A 581 14.97 29.90 -45.06
CA ASP A 581 14.11 31.08 -45.06
C ASP A 581 13.84 31.63 -43.64
N GLU A 582 14.26 30.92 -42.60
CA GLU A 582 14.15 31.37 -41.20
C GLU A 582 15.35 32.26 -40.82
N ASN A 583 15.05 33.47 -40.34
CA ASN A 583 16.03 34.42 -39.82
C ASN A 583 15.48 35.08 -38.55
N GLY A 584 16.29 35.92 -37.90
CA GLY A 584 15.88 36.61 -36.66
C GLY A 584 14.58 37.44 -36.75
N CYS A 585 14.02 37.68 -37.93
CA CYS A 585 12.77 38.39 -38.15
C CYS A 585 11.59 37.52 -38.58
N SER A 586 11.74 36.20 -38.65
CA SER A 586 10.68 35.29 -39.06
C SER A 586 9.55 35.25 -38.03
N HIS A 587 8.31 35.33 -38.53
CA HIS A 587 7.07 35.13 -37.77
C HIS A 587 6.23 34.09 -38.52
N LYS A 588 5.94 32.95 -37.89
CA LYS A 588 5.08 31.90 -38.46
C LYS A 588 4.52 31.00 -37.38
N ARG A 589 3.61 30.10 -37.76
CA ARG A 589 3.00 29.11 -36.88
C ARG A 589 3.40 27.71 -37.33
N VAL A 590 3.92 26.91 -36.41
CA VAL A 590 4.32 25.52 -36.65
C VAL A 590 3.47 24.59 -35.79
N THR A 591 3.42 23.31 -36.16
CA THR A 591 2.77 22.29 -35.33
C THR A 591 3.83 21.39 -34.69
N VAL A 592 3.74 21.20 -33.38
CA VAL A 592 4.70 20.44 -32.59
C VAL A 592 4.08 19.14 -32.10
N TYR A 593 4.87 18.07 -32.15
CA TYR A 593 4.51 16.73 -31.72
C TYR A 593 5.63 16.11 -30.89
N LEU A 594 5.29 15.05 -30.16
CA LEU A 594 6.24 14.11 -29.59
C LEU A 594 6.34 12.89 -30.49
N LYS A 595 7.57 12.48 -30.77
CA LYS A 595 7.91 11.26 -31.49
C LYS A 595 8.69 10.35 -30.55
N ASN A 596 8.22 9.13 -30.34
CA ASN A 596 8.93 8.19 -29.49
C ASN A 596 10.30 7.84 -30.08
N LYS A 597 11.38 7.95 -29.30
CA LYS A 597 12.76 7.73 -29.77
C LYS A 597 13.03 6.29 -30.22
N TYR A 598 12.32 5.33 -29.63
CA TYR A 598 12.55 3.90 -29.85
C TYR A 598 11.77 3.39 -31.06
N THR A 599 10.51 3.78 -31.20
CA THR A 599 9.64 3.30 -32.28
C THR A 599 9.67 4.23 -33.50
N GLY A 600 10.04 5.49 -33.32
CA GLY A 600 10.02 6.50 -34.36
C GLY A 600 8.61 6.95 -34.78
N ILE A 601 7.59 6.63 -33.99
CA ILE A 601 6.18 6.98 -34.26
C ILE A 601 5.82 8.28 -33.52
N ILE A 602 5.03 9.15 -34.15
CA ILE A 602 4.44 10.32 -33.50
C ILE A 602 3.35 9.85 -32.53
N THR A 603 3.55 10.11 -31.24
CA THR A 603 2.70 9.58 -30.16
C THR A 603 1.67 10.58 -29.65
N SER A 604 1.89 11.89 -29.83
CA SER A 604 1.03 12.92 -29.28
C SER A 604 0.22 13.67 -30.33
N LYS A 605 -0.84 14.38 -29.89
CA LYS A 605 -1.59 15.30 -30.75
C LYS A 605 -0.78 16.56 -31.05
N GLY A 606 -0.88 17.04 -32.29
CA GLY A 606 -0.22 18.26 -32.73
C GLY A 606 -0.66 19.49 -31.94
N ARG A 607 0.31 20.27 -31.47
CA ARG A 607 0.09 21.56 -30.80
C ARG A 607 0.60 22.68 -31.68
N GLN A 608 -0.25 23.67 -31.98
CA GLN A 608 0.18 24.86 -32.71
C GLN A 608 1.01 25.77 -31.80
N VAL A 609 2.17 26.19 -32.31
CA VAL A 609 3.12 27.07 -31.62
C VAL A 609 3.51 28.21 -32.56
N ASP A 610 3.42 29.43 -32.07
CA ASP A 610 3.89 30.60 -32.81
C ASP A 610 5.42 30.74 -32.65
N ILE A 611 6.13 30.78 -33.77
CA ILE A 611 7.53 31.18 -33.87
C ILE A 611 7.55 32.68 -34.04
N LEU A 612 7.96 33.38 -32.99
CA LEU A 612 8.04 34.83 -32.93
C LEU A 612 9.40 35.34 -33.45
N PRO A 613 9.48 36.58 -33.97
CA PRO A 613 10.73 37.21 -34.39
C PRO A 613 11.77 37.21 -33.26
N GLY A 614 12.84 36.42 -33.40
CA GLY A 614 13.91 36.29 -32.40
C GLY A 614 14.58 37.62 -32.08
N ASN A 615 14.81 38.46 -33.08
CA ASN A 615 15.33 39.82 -32.92
C ASN A 615 14.35 40.76 -32.19
N VAL A 616 13.12 40.36 -31.90
CA VAL A 616 12.18 41.13 -31.06
C VAL A 616 12.11 40.53 -29.66
N VAL A 617 11.96 39.20 -29.56
CA VAL A 617 11.80 38.52 -28.26
C VAL A 617 13.11 38.35 -27.48
N GLN A 618 14.25 38.21 -28.18
CA GLN A 618 15.58 38.17 -27.58
C GLN A 618 16.29 39.52 -27.56
N ASN A 619 15.91 40.49 -28.39
CA ASN A 619 16.68 41.74 -28.45
C ASN A 619 16.48 42.54 -27.17
N GLU A 620 17.56 42.55 -26.41
CA GLU A 620 17.64 43.20 -25.13
C GLU A 620 17.86 44.69 -25.33
N TYR A 621 16.78 45.43 -25.54
CA TYR A 621 16.86 46.88 -25.43
C TYR A 621 17.17 47.21 -23.97
N TYR A 622 18.41 47.58 -23.71
CA TYR A 622 18.83 48.05 -22.42
C TYR A 622 18.73 49.57 -22.41
N PRO A 623 17.68 50.15 -21.80
CA PRO A 623 17.68 51.58 -21.55
C PRO A 623 18.99 52.04 -20.87
N TRP A 624 19.50 51.22 -19.96
CA TRP A 624 20.65 51.37 -19.06
C TRP A 624 22.04 51.40 -19.71
N GLY A 625 22.20 51.06 -21.00
CA GLY A 625 23.49 50.55 -21.45
C GLY A 625 23.85 50.72 -22.91
N ASN A 626 23.29 51.71 -23.60
CA ASN A 626 23.88 52.16 -24.86
C ASN A 626 24.47 53.56 -24.65
N TYR A 627 25.63 53.61 -23.99
CA TYR A 627 26.33 54.87 -23.68
C TYR A 627 26.74 55.66 -24.92
N ASN A 628 26.53 55.14 -26.14
CA ASN A 628 26.87 55.86 -27.37
C ASN A 628 26.12 57.20 -27.53
N GLU A 629 24.99 57.40 -26.84
CA GLU A 629 24.25 58.66 -26.84
C GLU A 629 23.80 59.06 -25.43
N THR A 630 24.00 60.33 -25.06
CA THR A 630 23.72 60.95 -23.74
C THR A 630 22.21 61.03 -23.38
N ASN A 631 21.38 60.20 -23.98
CA ASN A 631 19.94 60.37 -24.10
C ASN A 631 19.12 59.49 -23.14
N PHE A 632 19.79 58.78 -22.21
CA PHE A 632 19.16 57.95 -21.20
C PHE A 632 19.75 58.19 -19.80
N TRP A 633 18.91 58.21 -18.77
CA TRP A 633 19.33 58.23 -17.38
C TRP A 633 18.31 57.53 -16.48
N MET A 634 18.81 56.82 -15.46
CA MET A 634 17.99 56.29 -14.39
C MET A 634 18.67 56.55 -13.05
N GLY A 635 17.92 57.09 -12.08
CA GLY A 635 18.45 57.31 -10.74
C GLY A 635 17.37 57.35 -9.67
N ALA A 636 17.75 56.96 -8.45
CA ALA A 636 16.90 57.08 -7.29
C ALA A 636 16.74 58.55 -6.89
N LEU A 637 15.52 58.96 -6.56
CA LEU A 637 15.23 60.32 -6.11
C LEU A 637 15.48 60.44 -4.60
N SER A 638 16.12 61.53 -4.18
CA SER A 638 16.31 61.86 -2.76
C SER A 638 14.97 62.15 -2.08
N GLY A 639 14.68 61.55 -0.93
CA GLY A 639 13.45 61.81 -0.16
C GLY A 639 12.81 60.64 0.58
N GLY A 640 13.40 59.44 0.58
CA GLY A 640 12.91 58.29 1.36
C GLY A 640 11.71 57.52 0.77
N ASP A 641 11.10 58.03 -0.30
CA ASP A 641 9.89 57.44 -0.92
C ASP A 641 10.14 56.20 -1.79
N GLY A 642 11.40 55.77 -2.00
CA GLY A 642 11.73 54.62 -2.84
C GLY A 642 11.42 54.82 -4.34
N LYS A 643 11.47 56.07 -4.83
CA LYS A 643 11.15 56.40 -6.22
C LYS A 643 12.39 56.37 -7.11
N ILE A 644 12.25 55.80 -8.30
CA ILE A 644 13.25 55.83 -9.36
C ILE A 644 12.72 56.70 -10.49
N ARG A 645 13.52 57.66 -10.97
CA ARG A 645 13.23 58.39 -12.20
C ARG A 645 14.01 57.76 -13.34
N VAL A 646 13.31 57.55 -14.45
CA VAL A 646 13.81 56.98 -15.71
C VAL A 646 13.59 58.01 -16.81
N THR A 647 14.58 58.28 -17.64
CA THR A 647 14.47 59.17 -18.80
C THR A 647 15.12 58.52 -20.01
N TRP A 648 14.50 58.57 -21.18
CA TRP A 648 14.99 58.01 -22.44
C TRP A 648 14.58 58.89 -23.63
N ASN A 649 15.23 58.72 -24.78
CA ASN A 649 14.84 59.36 -26.04
C ASN A 649 14.09 58.37 -26.92
N ALA A 650 12.89 58.72 -27.37
CA ALA A 650 12.05 57.84 -28.17
C ALA A 650 12.60 57.60 -29.59
N SER A 651 13.33 58.57 -30.15
CA SER A 651 13.84 58.53 -31.54
C SER A 651 14.96 57.51 -31.76
N VAL A 652 15.60 57.05 -30.68
CA VAL A 652 16.77 56.17 -30.70
C VAL A 652 16.46 54.74 -30.24
N VAL A 653 15.19 54.47 -29.90
CA VAL A 653 14.74 53.13 -29.52
C VAL A 653 14.82 52.20 -30.73
N PRO A 654 15.50 51.04 -30.64
CA PRO A 654 15.64 50.10 -31.74
C PRO A 654 14.29 49.66 -32.29
N ARG A 655 14.22 49.53 -33.62
CA ARG A 655 13.06 48.98 -34.33
C ARG A 655 13.37 47.61 -34.95
N PRO A 656 13.61 46.58 -34.14
CA PRO A 656 13.98 45.27 -34.65
C PRO A 656 12.91 44.75 -35.59
N CYS A 657 13.31 44.30 -36.79
CA CYS A 657 12.38 43.73 -37.78
C CYS A 657 11.23 44.65 -38.19
N GLY A 658 11.41 45.97 -38.03
CA GLY A 658 10.37 46.99 -38.29
C GLY A 658 9.33 47.13 -37.18
N TYR A 659 9.47 46.41 -36.06
CA TYR A 659 8.61 46.55 -34.89
C TYR A 659 8.98 47.80 -34.09
N GLN A 660 8.02 48.66 -33.83
CA GLN A 660 8.18 49.90 -33.08
C GLN A 660 7.81 49.67 -31.61
N ALA A 661 8.66 50.08 -30.67
CA ALA A 661 8.31 50.01 -29.26
C ALA A 661 7.25 51.06 -28.92
N GLU A 662 6.14 50.63 -28.32
CA GLU A 662 5.01 51.50 -27.93
C GLU A 662 4.99 51.77 -26.43
N ILE A 663 5.23 50.72 -25.61
CA ILE A 663 5.09 50.79 -24.15
C ILE A 663 6.29 50.12 -23.48
N PHE A 664 6.85 50.79 -22.48
CA PHE A 664 7.74 50.20 -21.50
C PHE A 664 6.97 49.89 -20.22
N THR A 665 7.09 48.66 -19.75
CA THR A 665 6.52 48.21 -18.48
C THR A 665 7.65 47.93 -17.50
N PHE A 666 7.77 48.75 -16.47
CA PHE A 666 8.72 48.60 -15.38
C PHE A 666 8.02 47.98 -14.16
N GLY A 667 8.26 46.70 -13.91
CA GLY A 667 7.53 45.93 -12.89
C GLY A 667 6.05 45.91 -13.22
N ASN A 668 5.24 46.61 -12.42
CA ASN A 668 3.79 46.71 -12.60
C ASN A 668 3.33 48.03 -13.22
N GLU A 669 4.25 48.98 -13.46
CA GLU A 669 3.93 50.30 -13.99
C GLU A 669 4.27 50.36 -15.49
N SER A 670 3.36 50.90 -16.31
CA SER A 670 3.53 50.99 -17.76
C SER A 670 3.50 52.43 -18.23
N VAL A 671 4.38 52.77 -19.16
CA VAL A 671 4.55 54.11 -19.70
C VAL A 671 4.76 54.06 -21.21
N SER A 672 4.16 55.01 -21.92
CA SER A 672 4.35 55.16 -23.36
C SER A 672 5.81 55.52 -23.67
N VAL A 673 6.40 54.89 -24.68
CA VAL A 673 7.77 55.18 -25.13
C VAL A 673 7.94 56.65 -25.54
N TRP A 674 6.87 57.35 -25.88
CA TRP A 674 6.90 58.76 -26.29
C TRP A 674 6.93 59.76 -25.12
N GLU A 675 6.71 59.32 -23.88
CA GLU A 675 6.74 60.23 -22.71
C GLU A 675 8.17 60.64 -22.32
N GLU A 676 9.19 59.87 -22.72
CA GLU A 676 10.63 60.13 -22.54
C GLU A 676 11.11 60.32 -21.08
N THR A 677 10.21 60.45 -20.11
CA THR A 677 10.49 60.57 -18.68
C THR A 677 9.37 59.91 -17.88
N PHE A 678 9.74 59.04 -16.95
CA PHE A 678 8.83 58.33 -16.07
C PHE A 678 9.39 58.27 -14.65
N THR A 679 8.55 58.43 -13.63
CA THR A 679 8.97 58.25 -12.22
C THR A 679 8.13 57.14 -11.62
N LEU A 680 8.78 56.04 -11.26
CA LEU A 680 8.13 54.84 -10.75
C LEU A 680 8.44 54.64 -9.27
N ARG A 681 7.51 54.00 -8.56
CA ARG A 681 7.77 53.55 -7.18
C ARG A 681 8.31 52.13 -7.21
N ALA A 682 9.51 51.94 -6.67
CA ALA A 682 10.18 50.65 -6.66
C ALA A 682 10.19 50.03 -5.26
N ASP A 683 10.28 48.70 -5.22
CA ASP A 683 10.47 47.97 -3.97
C ASP A 683 11.81 48.34 -3.34
N THR A 684 11.81 48.64 -2.05
CA THR A 684 13.02 49.05 -1.33
C THR A 684 13.61 47.89 -0.54
N VAL A 685 14.94 47.77 -0.57
CA VAL A 685 15.70 46.84 0.25
C VAL A 685 16.46 47.64 1.30
N HIS A 686 16.39 47.20 2.56
CA HIS A 686 17.07 47.85 3.66
C HIS A 686 18.49 47.27 3.84
N TYR A 687 19.51 48.14 3.80
CA TYR A 687 20.90 47.77 4.04
C TYR A 687 21.33 48.24 5.41
N SER A 688 21.55 47.28 6.32
CA SER A 688 21.80 47.53 7.75
C SER A 688 23.12 48.24 8.02
N GLU A 689 24.15 48.01 7.21
CA GLU A 689 25.50 48.58 7.39
C GLU A 689 25.53 50.11 7.28
N CYS A 690 24.54 50.69 6.59
CA CYS A 690 24.42 52.12 6.42
C CYS A 690 23.07 52.69 6.87
N SER A 691 22.17 51.85 7.37
CA SER A 691 20.82 52.27 7.80
C SER A 691 20.04 53.02 6.71
N ILE A 692 20.18 52.59 5.45
CA ILE A 692 19.47 53.18 4.30
C ILE A 692 18.57 52.15 3.64
N SER A 693 17.46 52.61 3.07
CA SER A 693 16.58 51.81 2.21
C SER A 693 16.74 52.28 0.78
N VAL A 694 17.07 51.37 -0.13
CA VAL A 694 17.37 51.68 -1.53
C VAL A 694 16.36 51.02 -2.46
N PRO A 695 15.83 51.74 -3.46
CA PRO A 695 14.93 51.15 -4.44
C PRO A 695 15.66 50.15 -5.34
N THR A 696 15.01 49.02 -5.61
CA THR A 696 15.50 47.96 -6.48
C THR A 696 15.07 48.24 -7.92
N VAL A 697 15.97 47.98 -8.85
CA VAL A 697 15.71 48.05 -10.28
C VAL A 697 14.58 47.08 -10.65
N PRO A 698 13.43 47.55 -11.16
CA PRO A 698 12.34 46.67 -11.56
C PRO A 698 12.67 45.93 -12.87
N THR A 699 11.96 44.84 -13.14
CA THR A 699 12.01 44.16 -14.45
C THR A 699 11.45 45.08 -15.54
N LEU A 700 12.00 44.99 -16.74
CA LEU A 700 11.50 45.68 -17.92
C LEU A 700 10.82 44.69 -18.87
N SER A 701 9.64 45.04 -19.35
CA SER A 701 8.94 44.38 -20.46
C SER A 701 8.63 45.44 -21.51
N ILE A 702 8.74 45.08 -22.79
CA ILE A 702 8.50 46.01 -23.90
C ILE A 702 7.35 45.49 -24.75
N LEU A 703 6.36 46.35 -25.02
CA LEU A 703 5.34 46.09 -26.02
C LEU A 703 5.76 46.73 -27.33
N TYR A 704 5.91 45.92 -28.36
CA TYR A 704 6.20 46.33 -29.71
C TYR A 704 4.93 46.28 -30.58
N SER A 705 4.83 47.16 -31.57
CA SER A 705 3.78 47.16 -32.59
C SER A 705 4.39 47.09 -33.99
N LYS A 706 3.70 46.42 -34.93
CA LYS A 706 3.99 46.49 -36.36
C LYS A 706 2.73 46.14 -37.14
N GLU A 707 2.32 47.01 -38.06
CA GLU A 707 1.19 46.73 -38.99
C GLU A 707 -0.12 46.27 -38.28
N GLY A 708 -0.36 46.74 -37.06
CA GLY A 708 -1.53 46.38 -36.25
C GLY A 708 -1.36 45.14 -35.36
N GLU A 709 -0.24 44.42 -35.46
CA GLU A 709 0.15 43.34 -34.54
C GLU A 709 0.92 43.90 -33.34
N TYR A 710 0.74 43.28 -32.18
CA TYR A 710 1.48 43.62 -30.96
C TYR A 710 2.27 42.42 -30.45
N LEU A 711 3.56 42.61 -30.18
CA LEU A 711 4.42 41.60 -29.58
C LEU A 711 4.96 42.10 -28.24
N ARG A 712 4.65 41.36 -27.18
CA ARG A 712 5.17 41.65 -25.85
C ARG A 712 6.41 40.81 -25.58
N ARG A 713 7.52 41.46 -25.29
CA ARG A 713 8.70 40.79 -24.76
C ARG A 713 8.50 40.48 -23.27
N SER A 714 8.80 39.24 -22.87
CA SER A 714 8.70 38.82 -21.47
C SER A 714 9.56 39.71 -20.57
N PRO A 715 9.13 39.99 -19.31
CA PRO A 715 9.91 40.79 -18.39
C PRO A 715 11.32 40.23 -18.16
N TYR A 716 12.33 41.09 -18.19
CA TYR A 716 13.72 40.75 -17.91
C TYR A 716 14.30 41.73 -16.90
N VAL A 717 15.26 41.28 -16.08
CA VAL A 717 15.97 42.18 -15.15
C VAL A 717 17.21 42.70 -15.87
N PRO A 718 17.37 44.02 -16.01
CA PRO A 718 18.38 44.59 -16.89
C PRO A 718 19.66 45.01 -16.15
N TYR A 719 20.34 44.07 -15.48
CA TYR A 719 21.65 44.33 -14.89
C TYR A 719 22.72 43.39 -15.46
N ALA A 720 23.87 43.96 -15.82
CA ALA A 720 25.10 43.27 -16.17
C ALA A 720 26.25 44.10 -15.58
N TYR A 721 27.29 43.51 -14.99
CA TYR A 721 28.40 44.29 -14.43
C TYR A 721 28.95 45.28 -15.48
N PRO A 722 29.02 46.61 -15.23
CA PRO A 722 29.03 47.32 -13.93
C PRO A 722 27.69 48.00 -13.51
N PHE A 723 26.53 47.47 -13.91
CA PHE A 723 25.21 48.01 -13.58
C PHE A 723 24.69 47.59 -12.18
N PHE A 724 24.10 48.52 -11.40
CA PHE A 724 23.58 48.26 -10.04
C PHE A 724 22.16 47.69 -10.07
N LYS A 725 21.92 46.67 -9.25
CA LYS A 725 20.61 46.06 -8.98
C LYS A 725 19.76 46.92 -8.04
N SER A 726 20.39 47.71 -7.17
CA SER A 726 19.71 48.65 -6.26
C SER A 726 20.35 50.03 -6.34
N LEU A 727 19.53 51.07 -6.45
CA LEU A 727 19.98 52.43 -6.76
C LEU A 727 20.08 53.32 -5.51
N LEU A 728 21.27 53.87 -5.24
CA LEU A 728 21.46 54.94 -4.25
C LEU A 728 21.08 56.30 -4.85
N PRO A 729 20.41 57.19 -4.08
CA PRO A 729 20.19 58.56 -4.53
C PRO A 729 21.52 59.32 -4.51
N VAL A 730 21.97 59.77 -5.68
CA VAL A 730 23.27 60.42 -5.88
C VAL A 730 23.08 61.65 -6.77
N ASP A 731 23.82 62.73 -6.48
CA ASP A 731 23.81 63.94 -7.31
C ASP A 731 24.44 63.65 -8.68
N LEU A 732 23.78 64.04 -9.76
CA LEU A 732 24.30 63.96 -11.13
C LEU A 732 25.68 64.61 -11.30
N ARG A 733 26.00 65.61 -10.47
CA ARG A 733 27.25 66.39 -10.53
C ARG A 733 28.46 65.67 -9.91
N ILE A 734 28.30 64.47 -9.34
CA ILE A 734 29.45 63.70 -8.83
C ILE A 734 30.46 63.31 -9.93
N THR A 735 30.03 63.33 -11.19
CA THR A 735 30.92 63.22 -12.36
C THR A 735 31.43 64.62 -12.73
N PRO A 736 32.72 64.92 -12.50
CA PRO A 736 33.31 66.21 -12.80
C PRO A 736 33.41 66.45 -14.31
N ASP A 737 33.21 67.69 -14.77
CA ASP A 737 33.30 68.02 -16.20
C ASP A 737 34.71 67.86 -16.78
N ASP A 738 35.74 67.89 -15.93
CA ASP A 738 37.16 67.86 -16.27
C ASP A 738 37.81 66.46 -16.19
N VAL A 739 37.00 65.39 -16.05
CA VAL A 739 37.49 64.01 -16.11
C VAL A 739 38.21 63.76 -17.44
N SER A 740 39.44 63.28 -17.34
CA SER A 740 40.34 63.02 -18.47
C SER A 740 41.20 61.78 -18.23
N LEU A 741 41.81 61.26 -19.29
CA LEU A 741 42.84 60.20 -19.17
C LEU A 741 44.21 60.84 -19.27
N SER A 742 45.16 60.36 -18.47
CA SER A 742 46.56 60.77 -18.57
C SER A 742 47.50 59.58 -18.51
N ILE A 743 48.65 59.67 -19.19
CA ILE A 743 49.65 58.60 -19.18
C ILE A 743 50.30 58.52 -17.80
N ASN A 744 50.24 57.34 -17.17
CA ASN A 744 50.98 57.08 -15.93
C ASN A 744 52.36 56.47 -16.26
N ARG A 745 52.38 55.44 -17.12
CA ARG A 745 53.63 54.76 -17.54
C ARG A 745 53.54 54.28 -19.00
N ALA A 746 54.59 54.51 -19.76
CA ALA A 746 54.77 53.86 -21.06
C ALA A 746 55.39 52.47 -20.84
N THR A 747 54.77 51.41 -21.38
CA THR A 747 55.37 50.07 -21.31
C THR A 747 56.55 49.99 -22.29
N SER A 748 57.65 49.35 -21.90
CA SER A 748 58.88 49.31 -22.71
C SER A 748 58.80 48.37 -23.91
N HIS A 749 57.73 47.58 -24.03
CA HIS A 749 57.54 46.59 -25.09
C HIS A 749 56.07 46.57 -25.56
N GLY A 750 55.69 47.48 -26.47
CA GLY A 750 54.41 47.44 -27.19
C GLY A 750 53.84 48.82 -27.55
N ASN A 751 52.90 48.85 -28.51
CA ASN A 751 52.12 50.05 -28.91
C ASN A 751 51.04 50.44 -27.88
N VAL A 752 51.22 50.07 -26.61
CA VAL A 752 50.18 50.13 -25.58
C VAL A 752 50.67 50.92 -24.37
N THR A 753 49.85 51.88 -23.93
CA THR A 753 50.14 52.79 -22.82
C THR A 753 49.23 52.49 -21.63
N LEU A 754 49.75 52.69 -20.41
CA LEU A 754 49.00 52.55 -19.17
C LEU A 754 48.52 53.95 -18.73
N TRP A 755 47.20 54.11 -18.70
CA TRP A 755 46.51 55.38 -18.45
C TRP A 755 45.83 55.38 -17.09
N GLU A 756 45.88 56.52 -16.42
CA GLU A 756 45.15 56.76 -15.18
C GLU A 756 44.06 57.81 -15.43
N VAL A 757 42.91 57.63 -14.79
CA VAL A 757 41.80 58.59 -14.83
C VAL A 757 42.14 59.78 -13.93
N LYS A 758 42.24 60.98 -14.52
CA LYS A 758 42.45 62.26 -13.81
C LYS A 758 41.17 63.08 -13.77
N GLY A 759 41.13 64.05 -12.84
CA GLY A 759 39.93 64.86 -12.60
C GLY A 759 38.87 64.11 -11.78
N THR A 760 39.26 63.07 -11.03
CA THR A 760 38.35 62.37 -10.10
C THR A 760 38.11 63.25 -8.87
N SER A 761 36.84 63.49 -8.53
CA SER A 761 36.49 64.27 -7.34
C SER A 761 36.54 63.40 -6.08
N ASN A 762 37.08 63.90 -4.97
CA ASN A 762 36.94 63.29 -3.65
C ASN A 762 35.52 63.55 -3.10
N VAL A 763 34.48 63.09 -3.82
CA VAL A 763 33.10 63.16 -3.33
C VAL A 763 32.95 62.16 -2.19
N ASN A 764 32.57 62.64 -1.01
CA ASN A 764 32.27 61.78 0.11
C ASN A 764 30.89 61.13 -0.10
N CYS A 765 30.87 59.87 -0.53
CA CYS A 765 29.64 59.10 -0.68
C CYS A 765 29.09 58.74 0.71
N THR A 766 27.88 59.20 1.05
CA THR A 766 27.25 59.07 2.38
C THR A 766 27.21 57.63 2.92
N CYS A 767 27.22 56.63 2.05
CA CYS A 767 27.21 55.20 2.36
C CYS A 767 27.97 54.42 1.27
N GLY A 768 29.19 54.83 0.92
CA GLY A 768 29.89 54.13 -0.15
C GLY A 768 31.29 54.61 -0.47
N THR A 769 31.85 54.01 -1.50
CA THR A 769 33.11 54.42 -2.12
C THR A 769 32.82 55.10 -3.45
N TYR A 770 33.47 56.23 -3.68
CA TYR A 770 33.46 56.89 -4.97
C TYR A 770 34.26 56.07 -5.98
N ARG A 771 33.69 55.84 -7.16
CA ARG A 771 34.34 55.17 -8.28
C ARG A 771 34.01 55.88 -9.58
N THR A 772 34.87 55.78 -10.58
CA THR A 772 34.61 56.29 -11.93
C THR A 772 34.64 55.14 -12.92
N ILE A 773 33.50 54.89 -13.56
CA ILE A 773 33.36 53.91 -14.64
C ILE A 773 33.78 54.61 -15.93
N VAL A 774 34.77 54.04 -16.62
CA VAL A 774 35.30 54.56 -17.89
C VAL A 774 35.16 53.49 -18.96
N GLN A 775 34.50 53.85 -20.06
CA GLN A 775 34.39 53.02 -21.26
C GLN A 775 35.02 53.73 -22.44
N LEU A 776 35.89 53.03 -23.17
CA LEU A 776 36.55 53.53 -24.38
C LEU A 776 36.01 52.76 -25.58
N HIS A 777 35.48 53.52 -26.54
CA HIS A 777 35.02 53.00 -27.82
C HIS A 777 35.95 53.47 -28.94
N ASP A 778 36.12 52.61 -29.94
CA ASP A 778 36.64 53.03 -31.23
C ASP A 778 35.66 54.00 -31.90
N THR A 779 36.16 54.81 -32.83
CA THR A 779 35.39 55.77 -33.63
C THR A 779 34.28 55.14 -34.47
N ASN A 780 34.34 53.83 -34.71
CA ASN A 780 33.28 53.04 -35.35
C ASN A 780 32.19 52.55 -34.38
N GLY A 781 32.29 52.90 -33.09
CA GLY A 781 31.32 52.55 -32.04
C GLY A 781 31.63 51.26 -31.28
N THR A 782 32.65 50.50 -31.67
CA THR A 782 33.03 49.23 -31.00
C THR A 782 33.63 49.50 -29.62
N LEU A 783 33.11 48.85 -28.57
CA LEU A 783 33.68 48.93 -27.22
C LEU A 783 35.06 48.25 -27.19
N LEU A 784 36.08 48.96 -26.75
CA LEU A 784 37.45 48.47 -26.62
C LEU A 784 37.79 48.08 -25.18
N VAL A 785 37.47 48.96 -24.22
CA VAL A 785 37.79 48.76 -22.80
C VAL A 785 36.66 49.30 -21.94
N SER A 786 36.27 48.57 -20.90
CA SER A 786 35.39 49.03 -19.82
C SER A 786 36.10 48.82 -18.49
N HIS A 787 36.25 49.87 -17.70
CA HIS A 787 37.06 49.89 -16.49
C HIS A 787 36.35 50.64 -15.37
N VAL A 788 36.54 50.24 -14.11
CA VAL A 788 36.02 50.92 -12.93
C VAL A 788 37.19 51.34 -12.05
N SER A 789 37.37 52.66 -11.87
CA SER A 789 38.52 53.19 -11.16
C SER A 789 38.48 52.82 -9.68
N GLY A 790 39.63 52.38 -9.17
CA GLY A 790 39.83 51.95 -7.78
C GLY A 790 41.30 52.07 -7.37
N TYR A 791 42.21 51.40 -8.09
CA TYR A 791 43.68 51.56 -7.97
C TYR A 791 44.45 51.08 -9.23
N ASP A 792 43.78 50.85 -10.37
CA ASP A 792 44.35 50.16 -11.54
C ASP A 792 44.48 51.08 -12.78
N GLU A 793 45.50 50.82 -13.61
CA GLU A 793 45.80 51.55 -14.85
C GLU A 793 45.09 50.92 -16.06
N LEU A 794 44.53 51.74 -16.97
CA LEU A 794 43.92 51.28 -18.22
C LEU A 794 44.99 51.04 -19.28
N MET A 795 45.06 49.81 -19.79
CA MET A 795 45.98 49.43 -20.87
C MET A 795 45.30 49.63 -22.24
N VAL A 796 45.67 50.67 -22.98
CA VAL A 796 45.02 51.06 -24.25
C VAL A 796 46.06 51.42 -25.30
N PRO A 797 45.92 50.98 -26.57
CA PRO A 797 46.83 51.37 -27.63
C PRO A 797 46.70 52.86 -27.99
N TYR A 798 47.70 53.40 -28.70
CA TYR A 798 47.60 54.75 -29.27
C TYR A 798 46.53 54.81 -30.35
N GLY A 799 45.72 55.88 -30.35
CA GLY A 799 44.60 56.03 -31.28
C GLY A 799 43.62 57.12 -30.87
N ARG A 800 42.57 57.28 -31.67
CA ARG A 800 41.43 58.16 -31.38
C ARG A 800 40.27 57.32 -30.87
N TYR A 801 39.73 57.71 -29.73
CA TYR A 801 38.67 57.00 -29.05
C TYR A 801 37.58 57.97 -28.60
N VAL A 802 36.39 57.42 -28.40
CA VAL A 802 35.32 58.10 -27.68
C VAL A 802 35.29 57.51 -26.28
N MET A 803 35.59 58.33 -25.29
CA MET A 803 35.53 58.00 -23.87
C MET A 803 34.18 58.38 -23.29
N TYR A 804 33.57 57.44 -22.57
CA TYR A 804 32.42 57.66 -21.71
C TYR A 804 32.87 57.51 -20.25
N ALA A 805 32.68 58.55 -19.46
CA ALA A 805 33.03 58.55 -18.04
C ALA A 805 31.80 58.81 -17.17
N THR A 806 31.55 57.93 -16.21
CA THR A 806 30.42 58.00 -15.27
C THR A 806 30.93 57.76 -13.86
N SER A 807 30.87 58.77 -13.01
CA SER A 807 31.17 58.57 -11.60
C SER A 807 29.99 57.93 -10.88
N ALA A 808 30.28 57.09 -9.89
CA ALA A 808 29.30 56.36 -9.12
C ALA A 808 29.69 56.29 -7.63
N CYS A 809 28.70 56.27 -6.76
CA CYS A 809 28.87 55.88 -5.36
C CYS A 809 28.47 54.41 -5.22
N VAL A 810 29.39 53.55 -4.78
CA VAL A 810 29.20 52.11 -4.70
C VAL A 810 29.33 51.62 -3.26
N LEU A 811 28.42 50.78 -2.81
CA LEU A 811 28.49 50.20 -1.47
C LEU A 811 29.69 49.23 -1.39
N PRO A 812 30.55 49.27 -0.36
CA PRO A 812 31.76 48.44 -0.31
C PRO A 812 31.47 46.95 -0.07
N SER A 813 30.35 46.64 0.61
CA SER A 813 29.92 45.29 0.96
C SER A 813 29.12 44.59 -0.14
N ASP A 814 28.54 45.34 -1.08
CA ASP A 814 27.82 44.79 -2.23
C ASP A 814 27.98 45.69 -3.46
N TYR A 815 28.83 45.24 -4.41
CA TYR A 815 29.08 45.94 -5.66
C TYR A 815 27.86 46.05 -6.58
N SER A 816 26.74 45.40 -6.26
CA SER A 816 25.47 45.54 -6.96
C SER A 816 24.59 46.67 -6.45
N VAL A 817 25.02 47.41 -5.42
CA VAL A 817 24.31 48.55 -4.84
C VAL A 817 25.10 49.84 -5.05
N GLY A 818 24.49 50.82 -5.71
CA GLY A 818 25.18 52.07 -5.99
C GLY A 818 24.31 53.09 -6.70
N GLY A 819 24.83 54.29 -6.90
CA GLY A 819 24.13 55.36 -7.62
C GLY A 819 25.05 56.06 -8.61
N TYR A 820 24.52 56.40 -9.78
CA TYR A 820 25.26 57.01 -10.87
C TYR A 820 25.13 58.52 -10.88
N GLY A 821 26.26 59.20 -11.12
CA GLY A 821 26.28 60.56 -11.63
C GLY A 821 25.95 60.60 -13.13
N ARG A 822 26.02 61.78 -13.73
CA ARG A 822 25.85 61.90 -15.20
C ARG A 822 27.00 61.21 -15.94
N THR A 823 26.73 60.67 -17.12
CA THR A 823 27.77 60.20 -18.03
C THR A 823 28.26 61.36 -18.91
N LEU A 824 29.56 61.49 -19.08
CA LEU A 824 30.19 62.46 -19.97
C LEU A 824 30.80 61.75 -21.17
N ARG A 825 30.54 62.28 -22.38
CA ARG A 825 31.20 61.87 -23.62
C ARG A 825 32.38 62.80 -23.91
N ARG A 826 33.55 62.23 -24.18
CA ARG A 826 34.76 62.97 -24.57
C ARG A 826 35.45 62.25 -25.73
N GLU A 827 35.86 63.01 -26.74
CA GLU A 827 36.78 62.49 -27.74
C GLU A 827 38.19 62.61 -27.20
N VAL A 828 38.92 61.49 -27.19
CA VAL A 828 40.26 61.39 -26.61
C VAL A 828 41.20 60.92 -27.71
N GLU A 829 42.29 61.65 -27.90
CA GLU A 829 43.35 61.28 -28.85
C GLU A 829 44.63 60.96 -28.08
N LEU A 830 45.01 59.69 -28.08
CA LEU A 830 46.18 59.19 -27.37
C LEU A 830 47.39 59.26 -28.31
N ARG A 831 48.31 60.20 -28.09
CA ARG A 831 49.50 60.44 -28.94
C ARG A 831 50.81 59.97 -28.27
N GLU A 832 51.79 59.58 -29.09
CA GLU A 832 53.09 59.07 -28.61
C GLU A 832 53.99 60.14 -27.98
N GLU A 833 53.76 61.43 -28.27
CA GLU A 833 54.58 62.56 -27.82
C GLU A 833 54.42 62.91 -26.32
N GLU A 834 53.45 62.33 -25.62
CA GLU A 834 53.16 62.58 -24.19
C GLU A 834 53.96 61.67 -23.21
N LYS A 835 55.09 61.09 -23.63
CA LYS A 835 55.92 60.24 -22.76
C LYS A 835 56.51 61.04 -21.58
N PRO A 836 56.43 60.54 -20.32
CA PRO A 836 57.10 61.20 -19.20
C PRO A 836 58.63 61.22 -19.39
N PHE A 837 59.25 62.34 -19.02
CA PHE A 837 60.68 62.64 -19.19
C PHE A 837 61.60 61.57 -18.55
N ASP A 838 62.40 60.86 -19.36
CA ASP A 838 63.31 59.80 -18.89
C ASP A 838 64.70 60.37 -18.52
N SER A 839 65.01 60.41 -17.22
CA SER A 839 66.23 60.99 -16.65
C SER A 839 67.50 60.16 -16.90
N THR A 840 67.37 58.90 -17.36
CA THR A 840 68.50 57.99 -17.54
C THR A 840 69.34 58.28 -18.79
N LYS A 841 68.78 58.91 -19.82
CA LYS A 841 69.53 59.24 -21.07
C LYS A 841 70.65 60.25 -20.83
N TRP A 842 70.50 61.20 -19.91
CA TRP A 842 71.55 62.18 -19.61
C TRP A 842 72.76 61.58 -18.86
N ILE A 843 72.53 60.53 -18.07
CA ILE A 843 73.62 59.84 -17.35
C ILE A 843 74.52 59.09 -18.35
N VAL A 844 73.93 58.53 -19.41
CA VAL A 844 74.68 57.86 -20.50
C VAL A 844 75.44 58.87 -21.37
N PHE A 845 74.83 60.01 -21.73
CA PHE A 845 75.52 61.08 -22.47
C PHE A 845 76.68 61.69 -21.65
N GLY A 846 76.52 61.84 -20.34
CA GLY A 846 77.58 62.31 -19.44
C GLY A 846 78.77 61.36 -19.34
N SER A 847 78.53 60.04 -19.28
CA SER A 847 79.62 59.06 -19.19
C SER A 847 80.38 58.87 -20.51
N LEU A 848 79.68 58.91 -21.65
CA LEU A 848 80.32 58.87 -22.97
C LEU A 848 81.19 60.12 -23.22
N GLY A 849 80.71 61.30 -22.80
CA GLY A 849 81.49 62.54 -22.88
C GLY A 849 82.78 62.48 -22.05
N GLY A 850 82.71 61.91 -20.83
CA GLY A 850 83.88 61.70 -19.98
C GLY A 850 84.91 60.72 -20.57
N ALA A 851 84.45 59.62 -21.18
CA ALA A 851 85.31 58.62 -21.81
C ALA A 851 86.03 59.17 -23.06
N LEU A 852 85.35 59.99 -23.87
CA LEU A 852 85.94 60.64 -25.05
C LEU A 852 87.04 61.65 -24.68
N LEU A 853 86.85 62.40 -23.59
CA LEU A 853 87.84 63.35 -23.08
C LEU A 853 89.11 62.63 -22.57
N LEU A 854 88.95 61.49 -21.88
CA LEU A 854 90.07 60.63 -21.47
C LEU A 854 90.80 60.03 -22.68
N PHE A 855 90.08 59.61 -23.72
CA PHE A 855 90.70 59.05 -24.93
C PHE A 855 91.50 60.10 -25.72
N MET A 856 90.97 61.33 -25.81
CA MET A 856 91.65 62.48 -26.45
C MET A 856 92.91 62.91 -25.69
N THR A 857 92.85 62.96 -24.35
CA THR A 857 94.03 63.29 -23.54
C THR A 857 95.11 62.21 -23.63
N PHE A 858 94.72 60.93 -23.65
CA PHE A 858 95.63 59.80 -23.82
C PHE A 858 96.32 59.79 -25.20
N THR A 859 95.58 60.06 -26.28
CA THR A 859 96.14 60.14 -27.64
C THR A 859 97.08 61.33 -27.83
N VAL A 860 96.79 62.50 -27.25
CA VAL A 860 97.70 63.65 -27.25
C VAL A 860 98.99 63.34 -26.48
N ALA A 861 98.89 62.67 -25.32
CA ALA A 861 100.06 62.26 -24.55
C ALA A 861 100.96 61.27 -25.33
N ILE A 862 100.35 60.31 -26.03
CA ILE A 862 101.07 59.38 -26.92
C ILE A 862 101.73 60.13 -28.09
N MET A 863 101.04 61.07 -28.74
CA MET A 863 101.63 61.87 -29.82
C MET A 863 102.84 62.68 -29.35
N ILE A 864 102.77 63.30 -28.16
CA ILE A 864 103.91 64.04 -27.58
C ILE A 864 105.08 63.10 -27.27
N TRP A 865 104.80 61.89 -26.77
CA TRP A 865 105.81 60.89 -26.47
C TRP A 865 106.49 60.35 -27.74
N MET A 866 105.73 60.04 -28.80
CA MET A 866 106.27 59.60 -30.10
C MET A 866 107.09 60.71 -30.79
N LYS A 867 106.68 61.97 -30.67
CA LYS A 867 107.43 63.12 -31.23
C LYS A 867 108.75 63.40 -30.49
N ARG A 868 108.88 62.99 -29.23
CA ARG A 868 110.16 63.01 -28.48
C ARG A 868 111.11 61.88 -28.90
N GLN A 869 110.60 60.71 -29.30
CA GLN A 869 111.45 59.60 -29.77
C GLN A 869 112.05 59.83 -31.18
N GLN A 870 111.42 60.64 -32.02
CA GLN A 870 111.95 60.95 -33.37
C GLN A 870 113.13 61.95 -33.39
N LYS A 871 113.51 62.57 -32.27
CA LYS A 871 114.71 63.43 -32.18
C LYS A 871 115.99 62.68 -31.75
N GLY A 872 115.93 61.36 -31.60
CA GLY A 872 117.03 60.56 -31.04
C GLY A 872 117.98 59.87 -32.03
N ASN A 873 117.67 59.79 -33.33
CA ASN A 873 118.52 59.06 -34.29
C ASN A 873 118.70 59.81 -35.61
N TYR A 874 119.73 60.66 -35.67
CA TYR A 874 120.44 61.01 -36.90
C TYR A 874 121.94 61.20 -36.55
N VAL A 875 122.76 60.24 -36.97
CA VAL A 875 124.21 60.41 -37.22
C VAL A 875 124.51 59.76 -38.57
N GLN A 876 125.03 60.59 -39.48
CA GLN A 876 125.90 60.37 -40.67
C GLN A 876 125.49 59.26 -41.68
N ILE A 877 125.60 59.45 -43.01
CA ILE A 877 126.78 59.85 -43.81
C ILE A 877 126.32 60.39 -45.19
N GLN A 878 127.16 61.28 -45.77
CA GLN A 878 127.24 61.81 -47.15
C GLN A 878 126.47 63.09 -47.50
#